data_AF-A0A7S3GRJ2-F1
#
_entry.id   AF-A0A7S3GRJ2-F1
#
_cell.length_a   1.000
_cell.length_b   1.000
_cell.length_c   1.000
_cell.angle_alpha   90.00
_cell.angle_beta   90.00
_cell.angle_gamma   90.00
#
_symmetry.space_group_name_H-M   'P 1'
#
loop_
_entity.id
_entity.type
_entity.pdbx_description
1 polymer ?
#
loop_
_entity_poly.entity_id
_entity_poly.type
_entity_poly.pdbx_seq_one_letter_code
_entity_poly.pdbx_strand_id
1 'polypeptide(L)'
;SAREAALMKTSDLLQYGHCITDTEVRESTIPGAGNGLFAKRDFAAGEIVAISPVLSLPKGVVDTTVDTTVLMNYCFADSQSELVLFPLNYGPLINHNSSGEANVKIEWYDWSPAVEVLMARYPSDTSFAQTHRNLGLQDKLKMTPKELFNAPFAQLDIAYVALRPIAPGEELLLDYGAAWQAAWTEFTARKAQWNAVQAESGDATGEVPAFRHYITVPEGLYPEHWKRAEVTSCDMFMLPSTIPGAGRGIVAGRDFHAHEYVEIAPVITITKFASTHSQLANYVFGSGHEDFTVIIFGPGNIYNHRKPHTLGRYAVAGEAERDPTFESQPYSSFSGVHYSTLANIETGEEMYETYGPDWFKRFAAKSAGPDGEEVVTESAREAALMKTSDLLQYGHCITDTEVRESTIPGAGNGLFAKRDFAAGEIVAISPVLSLPKGVVDTTVDTTVLMNYCFADSQSELVLFPLNYGPLINHNSSGEANVKIEWYDWSPAVEVLMARYPSDTSFAQTHRNLGLQDKLKMTPKELFNAPFAQLDIAYVALRPIAPGEELLLDYGAAWQAAWTEFTARKAQWNAVQAESGDATGEVPAFRHYITVPEGLYPEHWKRAEVTSCDMFMLPSTIPGAGRGIVAGRDFPAPEYV
;
A
#
# COMPACT_ATOMS: atom_id res chain seq x y z
N SER A 1 26.50 -23.87 31.81
CA SER A 1 26.92 -25.28 31.80
C SER A 1 28.30 -25.38 32.43
N ALA A 2 28.46 -26.19 33.48
CA ALA A 2 29.74 -26.40 34.17
C ALA A 2 30.57 -27.49 33.46
N ARG A 3 30.96 -27.24 32.21
CA ARG A 3 31.97 -28.06 31.51
C ARG A 3 33.26 -27.26 31.43
N GLU A 4 34.37 -27.87 31.80
CA GLU A 4 35.71 -27.35 31.52
C GLU A 4 35.81 -27.15 30.00
N ALA A 5 35.87 -25.90 29.56
CA ALA A 5 36.09 -25.58 28.15
C ALA A 5 37.44 -26.18 27.76
N ALA A 6 37.45 -27.10 26.78
CA ALA A 6 38.70 -27.55 26.20
C ALA A 6 39.43 -26.32 25.66
N LEU A 7 40.57 -25.99 26.26
CA LEU A 7 41.36 -24.83 25.85
C LEU A 7 41.84 -25.07 24.42
N MET A 8 41.51 -24.16 23.52
CA MET A 8 42.01 -24.19 22.15
C MET A 8 43.54 -24.02 22.20
N LYS A 9 44.27 -24.87 21.47
CA LYS A 9 45.73 -24.77 21.39
C LYS A 9 46.11 -23.42 20.76
N THR A 10 47.16 -22.78 21.27
CA THR A 10 47.69 -21.54 20.71
C THR A 10 48.05 -21.67 19.22
N SER A 11 48.55 -22.83 18.79
CA SER A 11 48.81 -23.11 17.37
C SER A 11 47.57 -22.96 16.49
N ASP A 12 46.40 -23.29 17.02
CA ASP A 12 45.15 -23.29 16.25
C ASP A 12 44.57 -21.89 16.20
N LEU A 13 44.74 -21.11 17.28
CA LEU A 13 44.45 -19.68 17.29
C LEU A 13 45.34 -18.92 16.29
N LEU A 14 46.62 -19.28 16.19
CA LEU A 14 47.55 -18.68 15.23
C LEU A 14 47.29 -19.10 13.79
N GLN A 15 46.81 -20.33 13.57
CA GLN A 15 46.56 -20.87 12.23
C GLN A 15 45.19 -20.47 11.67
N TYR A 16 44.16 -20.42 12.51
CA TYR A 16 42.75 -20.26 12.10
C TYR A 16 42.08 -19.02 12.69
N GLY A 17 42.67 -18.41 13.71
CA GLY A 17 42.17 -17.17 14.28
C GLY A 17 42.67 -15.95 13.51
N HIS A 18 41.96 -14.84 13.66
CA HIS A 18 42.39 -13.53 13.17
C HIS A 18 42.73 -12.64 14.37
N CYS A 19 43.91 -12.03 14.34
CA CYS A 19 44.39 -11.17 15.42
C CYS A 19 43.77 -9.78 15.29
N ILE A 20 42.73 -9.51 16.08
CA ILE A 20 42.03 -8.20 16.09
C ILE A 20 42.99 -7.06 16.48
N THR A 21 44.06 -7.37 17.22
CA THR A 21 45.07 -6.40 17.64
C THR A 21 46.14 -6.10 16.59
N ASP A 22 46.00 -6.59 15.35
CA ASP A 22 46.87 -6.19 14.23
C ASP A 22 46.47 -4.81 13.65
N THR A 23 45.38 -4.24 14.15
CA THR A 23 44.91 -2.89 13.84
C THR A 23 44.72 -2.07 15.11
N GLU A 24 44.67 -0.74 14.97
CA GLU A 24 44.30 0.19 16.05
C GLU A 24 43.48 1.37 15.53
N VAL A 25 42.66 1.93 16.42
CA VAL A 25 41.87 3.12 16.14
C VAL A 25 42.66 4.36 16.57
N ARG A 26 42.80 5.33 15.67
CA ARG A 26 43.41 6.65 15.93
C ARG A 26 42.64 7.73 15.16
N GLU A 27 42.98 9.00 15.38
CA GLU A 27 42.44 10.09 14.55
C GLU A 27 42.85 9.88 13.08
N SER A 28 41.89 10.03 12.16
CA SER A 28 42.08 9.84 10.73
C SER A 28 43.06 10.88 10.17
N THR A 29 43.83 10.47 9.16
CA THR A 29 44.65 11.38 8.36
C THR A 29 43.81 12.21 7.39
N ILE A 30 42.55 11.86 7.18
CA ILE A 30 41.59 12.60 6.37
C ILE A 30 40.96 13.72 7.20
N PRO A 31 41.13 15.00 6.82
CA PRO A 31 40.58 16.13 7.57
C PRO A 31 39.06 16.01 7.78
N GLY A 32 38.64 15.99 9.05
CA GLY A 32 37.22 15.96 9.44
C GLY A 32 36.54 14.60 9.37
N ALA A 33 37.27 13.52 9.06
CA ALA A 33 36.73 12.15 9.06
C ALA A 33 36.58 11.55 10.47
N GLY A 34 37.14 12.19 11.50
CA GLY A 34 37.09 11.69 12.87
C GLY A 34 38.15 10.62 13.09
N ASN A 35 37.73 9.39 13.42
CA ASN A 35 38.65 8.28 13.66
C ASN A 35 38.85 7.45 12.39
N GLY A 36 40.02 6.83 12.26
CA GLY A 36 40.36 5.83 11.26
C GLY A 36 40.88 4.55 11.89
N LEU A 37 40.90 3.47 11.10
CA LEU A 37 41.55 2.21 11.45
C LEU A 37 42.95 2.14 10.82
N PHE A 38 43.96 1.80 11.61
CA PHE A 38 45.36 1.81 11.18
C PHE A 38 46.01 0.45 11.35
N ALA A 39 46.91 0.09 10.44
CA ALA A 39 47.72 -1.13 10.55
C ALA A 39 48.76 -1.01 11.68
N LYS A 40 48.98 -2.08 12.46
CA LYS A 40 50.05 -2.15 13.48
C LYS A 40 51.24 -3.00 13.07
N ARG A 41 51.12 -3.69 11.94
CA ARG A 41 52.17 -4.49 11.33
C ARG A 41 52.10 -4.37 9.80
N ASP A 42 53.09 -4.93 9.12
CA ASP A 42 53.04 -5.08 7.67
C ASP A 42 51.94 -6.09 7.27
N PHE A 43 51.19 -5.78 6.23
CA PHE A 43 50.30 -6.70 5.52
C PHE A 43 50.76 -6.84 4.07
N ALA A 44 50.74 -8.06 3.53
CA ALA A 44 50.99 -8.31 2.12
C ALA A 44 49.73 -8.03 1.27
N ALA A 45 49.92 -7.78 -0.03
CA ALA A 45 48.79 -7.72 -0.96
C ALA A 45 48.03 -9.05 -0.97
N GLY A 46 46.69 -9.00 -0.89
CA GLY A 46 45.81 -10.15 -0.77
C GLY A 46 45.66 -10.69 0.66
N GLU A 47 46.36 -10.12 1.65
CA GLU A 47 46.23 -10.54 3.04
C GLU A 47 44.96 -9.97 3.69
N ILE A 48 44.34 -10.75 4.58
CA ILE A 48 43.17 -10.32 5.35
C ILE A 48 43.64 -9.45 6.52
N VAL A 49 43.24 -8.18 6.48
CA VAL A 49 43.57 -7.16 7.47
C VAL A 49 42.64 -7.23 8.68
N ALA A 50 41.34 -7.44 8.44
CA ALA A 50 40.33 -7.56 9.48
C ALA A 50 39.15 -8.41 8.99
N ILE A 51 38.38 -8.96 9.93
CA ILE A 51 37.12 -9.67 9.67
C ILE A 51 36.03 -9.04 10.54
N SER A 52 34.86 -8.81 9.96
CA SER A 52 33.68 -8.30 10.67
C SER A 52 32.49 -9.23 10.44
N PRO A 53 31.90 -9.79 11.51
CA PRO A 53 30.56 -10.35 11.44
C PRO A 53 29.57 -9.26 11.02
N VAL A 54 28.55 -9.63 10.25
CA VAL A 54 27.61 -8.68 9.65
C VAL A 54 26.18 -8.98 10.10
N LEU A 55 25.51 -7.98 10.66
CA LEU A 55 24.06 -8.02 10.83
C LEU A 55 23.38 -7.76 9.48
N SER A 56 22.49 -8.67 9.10
CA SER A 56 21.59 -8.52 7.96
C SER A 56 20.35 -7.77 8.42
N LEU A 57 20.12 -6.57 7.90
CA LEU A 57 19.01 -5.70 8.27
C LEU A 57 18.10 -5.46 7.07
N PRO A 58 16.77 -5.39 7.26
CA PRO A 58 15.86 -4.93 6.21
C PRO A 58 16.14 -3.45 5.90
N LYS A 59 16.30 -3.11 4.62
CA LYS A 59 16.58 -1.75 4.16
C LYS A 59 15.52 -0.77 4.62
N GLY A 60 14.23 -1.12 4.46
CA GLY A 60 13.13 -0.28 4.94
C GLY A 60 13.20 0.07 6.43
N VAL A 61 13.67 -0.85 7.28
CA VAL A 61 13.87 -0.56 8.73
C VAL A 61 14.99 0.45 8.95
N VAL A 62 16.08 0.38 8.18
CA VAL A 62 17.17 1.36 8.30
C VAL A 62 16.73 2.72 7.73
N ASP A 63 16.02 2.72 6.59
CA ASP A 63 15.52 3.93 5.93
C ASP A 63 14.54 4.72 6.81
N THR A 64 13.65 4.05 7.55
CA THR A 64 12.73 4.73 8.49
C THR A 64 13.42 5.41 9.67
N THR A 65 14.71 5.13 9.91
CA THR A 65 15.52 5.74 10.97
C THR A 65 16.47 6.82 10.45
N VAL A 66 16.40 7.17 9.16
CA VAL A 66 17.34 8.08 8.51
C VAL A 66 17.35 9.48 9.15
N ASP A 67 16.21 9.98 9.62
CA ASP A 67 16.13 11.31 10.23
C ASP A 67 16.63 11.32 11.69
N THR A 68 16.58 10.17 12.36
CA THR A 68 16.87 10.06 13.80
C THR A 68 18.21 9.43 14.13
N THR A 69 18.88 8.82 13.15
CA THR A 69 20.14 8.09 13.38
C THR A 69 21.17 8.32 12.27
N VAL A 70 22.42 7.94 12.53
CA VAL A 70 23.50 7.89 11.53
C VAL A 70 23.82 6.46 11.08
N LEU A 71 22.98 5.47 11.46
CA LEU A 71 23.25 4.05 11.24
C LEU A 71 23.52 3.75 9.75
N MET A 72 22.73 4.35 8.86
CA MET A 72 22.86 4.22 7.41
C MET A 72 24.29 4.48 6.90
N ASN A 73 25.02 5.42 7.51
CA ASN A 73 26.38 5.81 7.09
C ASN A 73 27.43 4.72 7.37
N TYR A 74 27.09 3.71 8.18
CA TYR A 74 27.97 2.60 8.55
C TYR A 74 27.50 1.27 7.93
N CYS A 75 26.50 1.32 7.07
CA CYS A 75 25.88 0.18 6.47
C CYS A 75 26.26 0.07 5.00
N PHE A 76 26.54 -1.16 4.54
CA PHE A 76 26.68 -1.47 3.13
C PHE A 76 25.31 -1.82 2.54
N ALA A 77 24.96 -1.26 1.39
CA ALA A 77 23.76 -1.63 0.67
C ALA A 77 23.97 -1.58 -0.86
N ASP A 78 23.23 -2.43 -1.55
CA ASP A 78 23.02 -2.34 -2.99
C ASP A 78 21.69 -1.60 -3.24
N SER A 79 21.63 -0.70 -4.22
CA SER A 79 20.40 0.05 -4.54
C SER A 79 19.25 -0.85 -5.02
N GLN A 80 19.56 -2.06 -5.49
CA GLN A 80 18.60 -3.03 -5.98
C GLN A 80 18.24 -4.09 -4.94
N SER A 81 18.74 -4.01 -3.70
CA SER A 81 18.50 -5.02 -2.67
C SER A 81 17.86 -4.43 -1.41
N GLU A 82 17.02 -5.23 -0.75
CA GLU A 82 16.50 -4.93 0.60
C GLU A 82 17.43 -5.35 1.72
N LEU A 83 18.52 -6.04 1.39
CA LEU A 83 19.49 -6.44 2.37
C LEU A 83 20.47 -5.29 2.62
N VAL A 84 20.51 -4.85 3.87
CA VAL A 84 21.53 -3.96 4.40
C VAL A 84 22.49 -4.76 5.28
N LEU A 85 23.78 -4.49 5.16
CA LEU A 85 24.84 -5.15 5.90
C LEU A 85 25.48 -4.17 6.89
N PHE A 86 25.32 -4.44 8.19
CA PHE A 86 25.95 -3.67 9.25
C PHE A 86 27.09 -4.47 9.92
N PRO A 87 28.37 -4.14 9.68
CA PRO A 87 29.50 -4.85 10.27
C PRO A 87 29.70 -4.49 11.76
N LEU A 88 29.90 -5.51 12.60
CA LEU A 88 29.92 -5.38 14.06
C LEU A 88 31.30 -5.11 14.69
N ASN A 89 32.40 -5.17 13.92
CA ASN A 89 33.77 -4.99 14.44
C ASN A 89 34.31 -3.58 14.11
N TYR A 90 35.63 -3.40 13.96
CA TYR A 90 36.24 -2.12 13.56
C TYR A 90 36.04 -1.73 12.09
N GLY A 91 35.42 -2.58 11.28
CA GLY A 91 35.11 -2.30 9.87
C GLY A 91 34.45 -0.93 9.59
N PRO A 92 33.43 -0.50 10.35
CA PRO A 92 32.83 0.84 10.27
C PRO A 92 33.78 2.03 10.46
N LEU A 93 35.02 1.81 10.92
CA LEU A 93 36.02 2.87 11.15
C LEU A 93 37.03 2.98 10.00
N ILE A 94 36.92 2.15 8.95
CA ILE A 94 37.76 2.25 7.75
C ILE A 94 37.20 3.35 6.88
N ASN A 95 37.93 4.45 6.70
CA ASN A 95 37.45 5.64 6.01
C ASN A 95 37.41 5.49 4.48
N HIS A 96 36.66 6.37 3.84
CA HIS A 96 36.54 6.42 2.39
C HIS A 96 37.75 7.05 1.70
N ASN A 97 38.21 6.46 0.59
CA ASN A 97 39.07 7.14 -0.38
C ASN A 97 38.83 6.60 -1.81
N SER A 98 38.42 7.47 -2.74
CA SER A 98 38.17 7.14 -4.16
C SER A 98 39.31 7.55 -5.12
N SER A 99 40.38 8.21 -4.65
CA SER A 99 41.48 8.70 -5.51
C SER A 99 42.52 7.63 -5.86
N GLY A 100 42.14 6.35 -5.78
CA GLY A 100 43.04 5.21 -5.97
C GLY A 100 43.98 4.94 -4.80
N GLU A 101 43.82 5.64 -3.67
CA GLU A 101 44.61 5.39 -2.45
C GLU A 101 43.98 4.35 -1.53
N ALA A 102 42.75 3.89 -1.84
CA ALA A 102 42.15 2.74 -1.18
C ALA A 102 43.13 1.57 -1.16
N ASN A 103 43.44 1.09 0.03
CA ASN A 103 44.42 0.04 0.25
C ASN A 103 43.79 -1.25 0.79
N VAL A 104 42.48 -1.25 1.05
CA VAL A 104 41.68 -2.43 1.34
C VAL A 104 40.43 -2.51 0.46
N LYS A 105 39.94 -3.72 0.22
CA LYS A 105 38.63 -4.02 -0.35
C LYS A 105 37.87 -4.96 0.56
N ILE A 106 36.56 -5.10 0.34
CA ILE A 106 35.75 -6.09 1.06
C ILE A 106 35.45 -7.32 0.21
N GLU A 107 35.46 -8.48 0.85
CA GLU A 107 35.06 -9.77 0.27
C GLU A 107 34.31 -10.60 1.32
N TRP A 108 33.49 -11.56 0.90
CA TRP A 108 32.92 -12.52 1.84
C TRP A 108 34.00 -13.42 2.44
N TYR A 109 33.92 -13.66 3.74
CA TYR A 109 34.83 -14.55 4.43
C TYR A 109 34.21 -15.93 4.66
N ASP A 110 34.88 -16.98 4.20
CA ASP A 110 34.45 -18.36 4.39
C ASP A 110 35.13 -19.01 5.60
N TRP A 111 34.41 -19.09 6.71
CA TRP A 111 34.87 -19.79 7.91
C TRP A 111 34.91 -21.32 7.75
N SER A 112 34.29 -21.91 6.73
CA SER A 112 34.09 -23.37 6.61
C SER A 112 35.38 -24.17 6.78
N PRO A 113 36.50 -23.84 6.09
CA PRO A 113 37.73 -24.61 6.22
C PRO A 113 38.29 -24.62 7.65
N ALA A 114 38.18 -23.50 8.37
CA ALA A 114 38.62 -23.40 9.76
C ALA A 114 37.66 -24.16 10.70
N VAL A 115 36.35 -24.00 10.50
CA VAL A 115 35.31 -24.63 11.31
C VAL A 115 35.38 -26.16 11.19
N GLU A 116 35.55 -26.71 10.00
CA GLU A 116 35.68 -28.16 9.80
C GLU A 116 36.84 -28.75 10.60
N VAL A 117 38.03 -28.12 10.54
CA VAL A 117 39.20 -28.61 11.29
C VAL A 117 39.02 -28.45 12.80
N LEU A 118 38.50 -27.30 13.25
CA LEU A 118 38.29 -27.03 14.67
C LEU A 118 37.22 -27.96 15.26
N MET A 119 36.13 -28.25 14.54
CA MET A 119 35.08 -29.17 14.98
C MET A 119 35.58 -30.62 15.03
N ALA A 120 36.41 -31.04 14.08
CA ALA A 120 37.02 -32.38 14.10
C ALA A 120 37.97 -32.55 15.31
N ARG A 121 38.65 -31.48 15.73
CA ARG A 121 39.64 -31.50 16.82
C ARG A 121 39.05 -31.25 18.20
N TYR A 122 38.03 -30.41 18.28
CA TYR A 122 37.34 -30.01 19.51
C TYR A 122 35.84 -30.34 19.38
N PRO A 123 35.47 -31.63 19.29
CA PRO A 123 34.08 -32.03 19.09
C PRO A 123 33.21 -31.54 20.25
N SER A 124 32.25 -30.65 19.94
CA SER A 124 31.24 -30.20 20.89
C SER A 124 29.95 -31.02 20.74
N ASP A 125 29.40 -31.46 21.87
CA ASP A 125 28.17 -32.24 22.00
C ASP A 125 26.88 -31.40 21.79
N THR A 126 27.00 -30.18 21.27
CA THR A 126 25.86 -29.26 21.17
C THR A 126 25.22 -29.31 19.79
N SER A 127 24.10 -30.02 19.71
CA SER A 127 23.21 -30.10 18.54
C SER A 127 22.79 -28.73 17.98
N PHE A 128 22.72 -27.70 18.83
CA PHE A 128 22.35 -26.34 18.44
C PHE A 128 23.44 -25.62 17.63
N ALA A 129 24.73 -25.86 17.93
CA ALA A 129 25.83 -25.29 17.15
C ALA A 129 25.96 -25.97 15.76
N GLN A 130 25.62 -27.26 15.68
CA GLN A 130 25.76 -28.05 14.45
C GLN A 130 24.74 -27.71 13.36
N THR A 131 23.54 -27.26 13.71
CA THR A 131 22.48 -27.03 12.71
C THR A 131 22.62 -25.71 11.96
N HIS A 132 23.18 -24.67 12.59
CA HIS A 132 23.22 -23.33 12.00
C HIS A 132 24.65 -22.80 11.75
N ARG A 133 25.70 -23.34 12.39
CA ARG A 133 27.10 -22.97 12.10
C ARG A 133 27.76 -23.79 10.99
N ASN A 134 27.12 -24.87 10.53
CA ASN A 134 27.71 -25.77 9.54
C ASN A 134 27.33 -25.43 8.10
N LEU A 135 26.50 -24.41 7.87
CA LEU A 135 26.30 -23.91 6.51
C LEU A 135 27.57 -23.20 6.08
N GLY A 136 28.19 -23.69 5.01
CA GLY A 136 29.32 -23.01 4.42
C GLY A 136 28.88 -21.68 3.79
N LEU A 137 29.83 -20.81 3.47
CA LEU A 137 29.53 -19.52 2.86
C LEU A 137 28.61 -19.68 1.63
N GLN A 138 28.86 -20.68 0.78
CA GLN A 138 28.05 -20.93 -0.41
C GLN A 138 26.59 -21.28 -0.12
N ASP A 139 26.30 -21.94 1.00
CA ASP A 139 24.92 -22.24 1.37
C ASP A 139 24.24 -21.02 1.99
N LYS A 140 24.99 -20.23 2.76
CA LYS A 140 24.51 -18.94 3.28
C LYS A 140 24.21 -17.93 2.17
N LEU A 141 25.03 -17.89 1.11
CA LEU A 141 24.78 -17.03 -0.04
C LEU A 141 23.53 -17.44 -0.84
N LYS A 142 23.06 -18.70 -0.73
CA LYS A 142 21.80 -19.15 -1.34
C LYS A 142 20.57 -18.77 -0.51
N MET A 143 20.74 -18.41 0.76
CA MET A 143 19.63 -17.94 1.60
C MET A 143 19.01 -16.70 0.97
N THR A 144 17.71 -16.49 1.18
CA THR A 144 17.02 -15.24 0.85
C THR A 144 17.34 -14.16 1.89
N PRO A 145 17.20 -12.86 1.56
CA PRO A 145 17.29 -11.80 2.57
C PRO A 145 16.38 -12.05 3.79
N LYS A 146 15.15 -12.56 3.57
CA LYS A 146 14.21 -12.92 4.64
C LYS A 146 14.76 -13.99 5.58
N GLU A 147 15.40 -15.02 5.05
CA GLU A 147 16.04 -16.05 5.88
C GLU A 147 17.23 -15.47 6.67
N LEU A 148 17.99 -14.54 6.09
CA LEU A 148 19.08 -13.85 6.78
C LEU A 148 18.57 -12.95 7.91
N PHE A 149 17.46 -12.22 7.71
CA PHE A 149 16.84 -11.38 8.75
C PHE A 149 16.33 -12.19 9.94
N ASN A 150 15.76 -13.36 9.67
CA ASN A 150 15.20 -14.25 10.69
C ASN A 150 16.26 -15.12 11.37
N ALA A 151 17.52 -15.05 10.93
CA ALA A 151 18.59 -15.84 11.52
C ALA A 151 18.91 -15.34 12.95
N PRO A 152 19.06 -16.23 13.95
CA PRO A 152 19.24 -15.84 15.36
C PRO A 152 20.60 -15.18 15.65
N PHE A 153 21.52 -15.15 14.69
CA PHE A 153 22.84 -14.53 14.78
C PHE A 153 23.34 -14.14 13.39
N ALA A 154 24.36 -13.28 13.33
CA ALA A 154 25.05 -12.92 12.10
C ALA A 154 25.48 -14.18 11.32
N GLN A 155 24.91 -14.38 10.13
CA GLN A 155 25.24 -15.53 9.29
C GLN A 155 26.46 -15.28 8.41
N LEU A 156 26.75 -14.02 8.11
CA LEU A 156 27.75 -13.61 7.13
C LEU A 156 28.87 -12.83 7.81
N ASP A 157 30.07 -12.96 7.25
CA ASP A 157 31.26 -12.25 7.68
C ASP A 157 31.91 -11.60 6.45
N ILE A 158 32.34 -10.35 6.60
CA ILE A 158 33.11 -9.63 5.58
C ILE A 158 34.57 -9.58 6.02
N ALA A 159 35.47 -9.96 5.12
CA ALA A 159 36.90 -9.74 5.23
C ALA A 159 37.29 -8.43 4.56
N TYR A 160 38.21 -7.69 5.19
CA TYR A 160 38.90 -6.54 4.61
C TYR A 160 40.25 -7.02 4.11
N VAL A 161 40.43 -7.04 2.79
CA VAL A 161 41.59 -7.64 2.12
C VAL A 161 42.47 -6.53 1.57
N ALA A 162 43.77 -6.58 1.89
CA ALA A 162 44.75 -5.62 1.42
C ALA A 162 44.87 -5.67 -0.12
N LEU A 163 44.71 -4.52 -0.78
CA LEU A 163 44.85 -4.37 -2.23
C LEU A 163 46.33 -4.30 -2.67
N ARG A 164 47.21 -3.89 -1.74
CA ARG A 164 48.65 -3.75 -1.91
C ARG A 164 49.33 -3.99 -0.55
N PRO A 165 50.67 -4.04 -0.47
CA PRO A 165 51.33 -4.04 0.82
C PRO A 165 50.94 -2.80 1.64
N ILE A 166 50.68 -3.00 2.93
CA ILE A 166 50.28 -1.95 3.90
C ILE A 166 51.32 -1.95 5.02
N ALA A 167 51.93 -0.80 5.29
CA ALA A 167 52.95 -0.67 6.32
C ALA A 167 52.35 -0.40 7.72
N PRO A 168 53.08 -0.70 8.82
CA PRO A 168 52.67 -0.28 10.15
C PRO A 168 52.48 1.23 10.23
N GLY A 169 51.38 1.65 10.82
CA GLY A 169 50.99 3.05 10.98
C GLY A 169 50.23 3.64 9.79
N GLU A 170 50.04 2.89 8.71
CA GLU A 170 49.23 3.32 7.58
C GLU A 170 47.73 3.22 7.88
N GLU A 171 46.95 4.22 7.47
CA GLU A 171 45.49 4.21 7.60
C GLU A 171 44.87 3.25 6.56
N LEU A 172 43.90 2.46 6.99
CA LEU A 172 43.11 1.60 6.12
C LEU A 172 42.02 2.43 5.47
N LEU A 173 41.98 2.38 4.14
CA LEU A 173 41.10 3.17 3.30
C LEU A 173 40.36 2.27 2.32
N LEU A 174 39.04 2.47 2.22
CA LEU A 174 38.13 1.71 1.36
C LEU A 174 37.47 2.62 0.33
N ASP A 175 37.27 2.13 -0.88
CA ASP A 175 36.40 2.81 -1.84
C ASP A 175 34.93 2.50 -1.50
N TYR A 176 34.17 3.53 -1.15
CA TYR A 176 32.74 3.43 -0.80
C TYR A 176 31.83 3.52 -2.03
N GLY A 177 32.41 3.72 -3.22
CA GLY A 177 31.71 3.80 -4.49
C GLY A 177 31.38 5.22 -4.94
N ALA A 178 31.18 5.37 -6.25
CA ALA A 178 30.92 6.66 -6.90
C ALA A 178 29.62 7.33 -6.43
N ALA A 179 28.57 6.54 -6.13
CA ALA A 179 27.29 7.07 -5.65
C ALA A 179 27.46 7.77 -4.27
N TRP A 180 28.19 7.12 -3.35
CA TRP A 180 28.52 7.72 -2.05
C TRP A 180 29.35 8.99 -2.22
N GLN A 181 30.37 8.97 -3.09
CA GLN A 181 31.23 10.14 -3.35
C GLN A 181 30.44 11.32 -3.92
N ALA A 182 29.47 11.07 -4.81
CA ALA A 182 28.58 12.10 -5.35
C ALA A 182 27.71 12.71 -4.24
N ALA A 183 27.07 11.86 -3.41
CA ALA A 183 26.24 12.31 -2.30
C ALA A 183 27.04 13.13 -1.26
N TRP A 184 28.28 12.73 -0.97
CA TRP A 184 29.16 13.47 -0.06
C TRP A 184 29.55 14.84 -0.63
N THR A 185 29.84 14.90 -1.93
CA THR A 185 30.15 16.17 -2.63
C THR A 185 28.97 17.13 -2.56
N GLU A 186 27.75 16.64 -2.81
CA GLU A 186 26.53 17.45 -2.69
C GLU A 186 26.30 17.92 -1.25
N PHE A 187 26.46 17.01 -0.27
CA PHE A 187 26.32 17.34 1.14
C PHE A 187 27.30 18.42 1.60
N THR A 188 28.58 18.31 1.25
CA THR A 188 29.60 19.29 1.63
C THR A 188 29.33 20.65 1.00
N ALA A 189 28.84 20.70 -0.24
CA ALA A 189 28.39 21.94 -0.86
C ALA A 189 27.20 22.57 -0.11
N ARG A 190 26.16 21.79 0.22
CA ARG A 190 25.00 22.25 1.00
C ARG A 190 25.40 22.74 2.39
N LYS A 191 26.29 22.03 3.07
CA LYS A 191 26.80 22.41 4.40
C LYS A 191 27.63 23.69 4.34
N ALA A 192 28.43 23.89 3.30
CA ALA A 192 29.17 25.13 3.10
C ALA A 192 28.24 26.33 2.89
N GLN A 193 27.18 26.15 2.09
CA GLN A 193 26.13 27.17 1.92
C GLN A 193 25.41 27.49 3.23
N TRP A 194 25.02 26.47 3.99
CA TRP A 194 24.39 26.65 5.31
C TRP A 194 25.32 27.42 6.27
N ASN A 195 26.60 27.06 6.34
CA ASN A 195 27.60 27.77 7.16
C ASN A 195 27.74 29.26 6.74
N ALA A 196 27.71 29.55 5.44
CA ALA A 196 27.79 30.93 4.94
C ALA A 196 26.56 31.76 5.36
N VAL A 197 25.35 31.20 5.22
CA VAL A 197 24.11 31.83 5.69
C VAL A 197 24.16 32.07 7.20
N GLN A 198 24.61 31.10 7.98
CA GLN A 198 24.77 31.23 9.43
C GLN A 198 25.74 32.34 9.83
N ALA A 199 26.84 32.49 9.10
CA ALA A 199 27.82 33.54 9.35
C ALA A 199 27.28 34.95 9.03
N GLU A 200 26.37 35.07 8.05
CA GLU A 200 25.78 36.34 7.62
C GLU A 200 24.57 36.77 8.45
N SER A 201 23.64 35.86 8.75
CA SER A 201 22.36 36.21 9.38
C SER A 201 22.42 36.25 10.90
N GLY A 202 23.30 35.46 11.54
CA GLY A 202 23.28 35.21 12.98
C GLY A 202 21.99 34.55 13.49
N ASP A 203 21.07 34.20 12.59
CA ASP A 203 19.78 33.57 12.89
C ASP A 203 19.80 32.11 12.44
N ALA A 204 19.80 31.22 13.42
CA ALA A 204 20.02 29.78 13.28
C ALA A 204 18.71 28.99 13.10
N THR A 205 17.74 29.52 12.37
CA THR A 205 16.42 28.89 12.25
C THR A 205 16.37 27.75 11.23
N GLY A 206 17.42 27.53 10.45
CA GLY A 206 17.50 26.40 9.50
C GLY A 206 18.14 25.15 10.10
N GLU A 207 17.54 23.98 9.90
CA GLU A 207 18.11 22.70 10.30
C GLU A 207 19.50 22.48 9.70
N VAL A 208 20.43 21.97 10.51
CA VAL A 208 21.80 21.65 10.06
C VAL A 208 21.71 20.50 9.05
N PRO A 209 22.23 20.64 7.82
CA PRO A 209 22.26 19.54 6.86
C PRO A 209 22.93 18.33 7.48
N ALA A 210 22.31 17.16 7.34
CA ALA A 210 22.81 15.90 7.84
C ALA A 210 23.19 14.97 6.67
N PHE A 211 24.35 14.32 6.74
CA PHE A 211 24.76 13.37 5.72
C PHE A 211 24.15 11.99 5.99
N ARG A 212 23.48 11.42 4.99
CA ARG A 212 22.76 10.15 5.05
C ARG A 212 22.94 9.40 3.74
N HIS A 213 23.80 8.40 3.72
CA HIS A 213 24.01 7.58 2.53
C HIS A 213 24.63 6.23 2.90
N TYR A 214 24.14 5.15 2.26
CA TYR A 214 24.74 3.82 2.38
C TYR A 214 26.12 3.77 1.73
N ILE A 215 27.03 2.97 2.29
CA ILE A 215 28.25 2.57 1.59
C ILE A 215 27.84 1.64 0.44
N THR A 216 28.32 1.90 -0.78
CA THR A 216 27.95 1.06 -1.92
C THR A 216 28.65 -0.30 -1.80
N VAL A 217 27.87 -1.36 -1.94
CA VAL A 217 28.42 -2.71 -2.03
C VAL A 217 29.21 -2.87 -3.33
N PRO A 218 30.44 -3.42 -3.31
CA PRO A 218 31.18 -3.72 -4.54
C PRO A 218 30.41 -4.64 -5.48
N GLU A 219 30.55 -4.40 -6.78
CA GLU A 219 29.93 -5.23 -7.82
C GLU A 219 30.28 -6.71 -7.62
N GLY A 220 29.27 -7.57 -7.68
CA GLY A 220 29.42 -9.02 -7.52
C GLY A 220 29.53 -9.52 -6.08
N LEU A 221 29.58 -8.64 -5.06
CA LEU A 221 29.51 -9.09 -3.67
C LEU A 221 28.12 -9.64 -3.35
N TYR A 222 27.04 -8.95 -3.73
CA TYR A 222 25.69 -9.49 -3.58
C TYR A 222 25.41 -10.52 -4.68
N PRO A 223 24.96 -11.75 -4.34
CA PRO A 223 24.34 -12.65 -5.29
C PRO A 223 23.17 -11.97 -6.03
N GLU A 224 22.99 -12.28 -7.31
CA GLU A 224 21.95 -11.68 -8.13
C GLU A 224 20.53 -11.91 -7.59
N HIS A 225 20.26 -13.02 -6.90
CA HIS A 225 18.94 -13.27 -6.30
C HIS A 225 18.69 -12.48 -5.01
N TRP A 226 19.69 -11.80 -4.44
CA TRP A 226 19.49 -10.84 -3.33
C TRP A 226 19.16 -9.45 -3.83
N LYS A 227 19.58 -9.13 -5.04
CA LYS A 227 19.07 -7.97 -5.76
C LYS A 227 17.64 -8.36 -6.14
N ARG A 228 16.65 -7.57 -5.72
CA ARG A 228 15.26 -7.84 -6.05
C ARG A 228 15.19 -8.04 -7.57
N ALA A 229 14.58 -9.15 -8.00
CA ALA A 229 14.05 -9.23 -9.35
C ALA A 229 13.08 -8.07 -9.48
N GLU A 230 13.51 -7.00 -10.18
CA GLU A 230 12.82 -5.72 -10.35
C GLU A 230 11.84 -5.42 -9.21
N VAL A 231 12.34 -4.77 -8.14
CA VAL A 231 11.48 -4.16 -7.12
C VAL A 231 10.32 -3.52 -7.86
N THR A 232 9.13 -4.09 -7.75
CA THR A 232 7.96 -3.31 -8.13
C THR A 232 7.93 -2.23 -7.07
N SER A 233 8.05 -0.94 -7.45
CA SER A 233 7.82 0.17 -6.51
C SER A 233 6.44 0.12 -5.85
N CYS A 234 5.62 -0.84 -6.28
CA CYS A 234 4.34 -1.18 -5.77
C CYS A 234 4.37 -2.12 -4.56
N ASP A 235 3.77 -1.69 -3.45
CA ASP A 235 3.56 -2.53 -2.27
C ASP A 235 2.32 -3.43 -2.43
N MET A 236 1.29 -2.97 -3.15
CA MET A 236 0.04 -3.70 -3.35
C MET A 236 -0.52 -3.53 -4.76
N PHE A 237 -0.89 -4.64 -5.39
CA PHE A 237 -1.56 -4.68 -6.68
C PHE A 237 -3.03 -5.01 -6.54
N MET A 238 -3.89 -4.36 -7.32
CA MET A 238 -5.25 -4.80 -7.56
C MET A 238 -5.31 -5.58 -8.88
N LEU A 239 -5.96 -6.73 -8.86
CA LEU A 239 -6.18 -7.59 -10.03
C LEU A 239 -7.31 -8.59 -9.78
N PRO A 240 -7.73 -9.41 -10.77
CA PRO A 240 -8.69 -10.48 -10.53
C PRO A 240 -8.21 -11.41 -9.41
N SER A 241 -9.10 -11.67 -8.46
CA SER A 241 -8.82 -12.49 -7.27
C SER A 241 -8.51 -13.96 -7.63
N THR A 242 -7.63 -14.59 -6.86
CA THR A 242 -7.38 -16.04 -6.94
C THR A 242 -8.52 -16.86 -6.37
N ILE A 243 -9.33 -16.27 -5.47
CA ILE A 243 -10.58 -16.85 -5.01
C ILE A 243 -11.59 -16.74 -6.15
N PRO A 244 -12.14 -17.87 -6.62
CA PRO A 244 -13.05 -17.89 -7.75
C PRO A 244 -14.20 -16.92 -7.51
N GLY A 245 -14.26 -15.91 -8.37
CA GLY A 245 -15.22 -14.81 -8.43
C GLY A 245 -15.65 -14.23 -7.10
N ALA A 246 -14.65 -14.01 -6.26
CA ALA A 246 -14.66 -12.90 -5.32
C ALA A 246 -14.47 -11.53 -6.05
N GLY A 247 -14.21 -11.55 -7.36
CA GLY A 247 -14.12 -10.34 -8.19
C GLY A 247 -12.68 -9.87 -8.31
N ARG A 248 -12.38 -8.70 -7.72
CA ARG A 248 -11.01 -8.18 -7.58
C ARG A 248 -10.45 -8.61 -6.23
N GLY A 249 -9.13 -8.68 -6.14
CA GLY A 249 -8.40 -8.91 -4.91
C GLY A 249 -7.18 -8.00 -4.85
N ILE A 250 -6.63 -7.86 -3.65
CA ILE A 250 -5.40 -7.12 -3.41
C ILE A 250 -4.28 -8.11 -3.17
N VAL A 251 -3.19 -8.00 -3.92
CA VAL A 251 -2.06 -8.91 -3.87
C VAL A 251 -0.81 -8.15 -3.46
N ALA A 252 -0.04 -8.72 -2.54
CA ALA A 252 1.18 -8.10 -2.04
C ALA A 252 2.23 -8.01 -3.16
N GLY A 253 2.69 -6.78 -3.46
CA GLY A 253 3.79 -6.51 -4.39
C GLY A 253 5.18 -6.64 -3.76
N ARG A 254 5.23 -6.76 -2.44
CA ARG A 254 6.42 -7.07 -1.65
C ARG A 254 6.04 -7.97 -0.48
N ASP A 255 7.05 -8.46 0.23
CA ASP A 255 6.82 -9.14 1.50
C ASP A 255 6.36 -8.14 2.57
N PHE A 256 5.35 -8.53 3.36
CA PHE A 256 4.95 -7.85 4.58
C PHE A 256 5.26 -8.75 5.78
N HIS A 257 5.80 -8.18 6.85
CA HIS A 257 6.00 -8.87 8.11
C HIS A 257 4.72 -8.89 8.93
N ALA A 258 4.56 -9.85 9.84
CA ALA A 258 3.44 -9.86 10.79
C ALA A 258 3.44 -8.59 11.66
N HIS A 259 2.25 -8.02 11.88
CA HIS A 259 2.02 -6.76 12.61
C HIS A 259 2.65 -5.53 11.93
N GLU A 260 2.97 -5.63 10.65
CA GLU A 260 3.39 -4.50 9.85
C GLU A 260 2.17 -3.63 9.53
N TYR A 261 2.38 -2.31 9.63
CA TYR A 261 1.43 -1.30 9.20
C TYR A 261 1.28 -1.36 7.67
N VAL A 262 0.05 -1.47 7.17
CA VAL A 262 -0.25 -1.45 5.74
C VAL A 262 -0.69 -0.05 5.33
N GLU A 263 -1.77 0.46 5.93
CA GLU A 263 -2.33 1.77 5.61
C GLU A 263 -3.34 2.28 6.64
N ILE A 264 -3.74 3.56 6.51
CA ILE A 264 -4.93 4.12 7.14
C ILE A 264 -5.86 4.57 6.02
N ALA A 265 -7.06 4.00 5.98
CA ALA A 265 -8.07 4.32 4.99
C ALA A 265 -9.16 5.22 5.61
N PRO A 266 -9.49 6.38 5.03
CA PRO A 266 -10.62 7.19 5.47
C PRO A 266 -11.93 6.43 5.39
N VAL A 267 -12.93 6.83 6.18
CA VAL A 267 -14.26 6.23 6.11
C VAL A 267 -15.37 7.26 6.00
N ILE A 268 -16.54 6.83 5.54
CA ILE A 268 -17.80 7.54 5.74
C ILE A 268 -18.80 6.67 6.47
N THR A 269 -19.65 7.31 7.26
CA THR A 269 -20.80 6.63 7.87
C THR A 269 -22.06 6.87 7.05
N ILE A 270 -22.79 5.79 6.80
CA ILE A 270 -24.07 5.80 6.09
C ILE A 270 -25.15 5.11 6.93
N THR A 271 -26.40 5.46 6.69
CA THR A 271 -27.52 4.75 7.33
C THR A 271 -27.57 3.31 6.83
N LYS A 272 -28.01 2.42 7.71
CA LYS A 272 -28.23 1.01 7.38
C LYS A 272 -29.24 0.83 6.25
N PHE A 273 -30.21 1.74 6.13
CA PHE A 273 -31.14 1.76 5.01
C PHE A 273 -30.40 1.88 3.66
N ALA A 274 -29.44 2.81 3.55
CA ALA A 274 -28.65 3.01 2.33
C ALA A 274 -27.89 1.74 1.92
N SER A 275 -27.33 1.03 2.91
CA SER A 275 -26.58 -0.20 2.65
C SER A 275 -27.47 -1.41 2.38
N THR A 276 -28.52 -1.67 3.17
CA THR A 276 -29.30 -2.92 3.08
C THR A 276 -30.19 -3.03 1.84
N HIS A 277 -30.52 -1.91 1.19
CA HIS A 277 -31.37 -1.86 -0.01
C HIS A 277 -30.59 -1.73 -1.31
N SER A 278 -29.27 -1.98 -1.29
CA SER A 278 -28.42 -1.91 -2.46
C SER A 278 -27.25 -2.91 -2.36
N GLN A 279 -26.38 -2.92 -3.38
CA GLN A 279 -25.16 -3.73 -3.36
C GLN A 279 -24.19 -3.33 -2.24
N LEU A 280 -24.33 -2.13 -1.66
CA LEU A 280 -23.50 -1.65 -0.57
C LEU A 280 -23.51 -2.59 0.64
N ALA A 281 -24.59 -3.34 0.89
CA ALA A 281 -24.66 -4.33 1.97
C ALA A 281 -23.49 -5.32 1.98
N ASN A 282 -22.84 -5.53 0.83
CA ASN A 282 -21.76 -6.49 0.65
C ASN A 282 -20.38 -5.87 0.86
N TYR A 283 -20.30 -4.54 0.96
CA TYR A 283 -19.06 -3.74 0.95
C TYR A 283 -18.98 -2.73 2.11
N VAL A 284 -19.85 -2.87 3.11
CA VAL A 284 -19.86 -2.04 4.31
C VAL A 284 -19.51 -2.83 5.57
N PHE A 285 -19.04 -2.10 6.58
CA PHE A 285 -18.66 -2.63 7.88
C PHE A 285 -19.61 -2.12 8.97
N GLY A 286 -19.69 -2.86 10.07
CA GLY A 286 -20.45 -2.40 11.23
C GLY A 286 -19.80 -1.17 11.84
N SER A 287 -20.60 -0.14 12.14
CA SER A 287 -20.14 1.08 12.84
C SER A 287 -20.05 0.90 14.35
N GLY A 288 -20.61 -0.18 14.90
CA GLY A 288 -20.89 -0.31 16.34
C GLY A 288 -22.27 0.23 16.74
N HIS A 289 -22.94 0.99 15.87
CA HIS A 289 -24.30 1.50 16.06
C HIS A 289 -25.31 0.69 15.22
N GLU A 290 -26.53 0.47 15.75
CA GLU A 290 -27.52 -0.42 15.11
C GLU A 290 -28.03 0.10 13.76
N ASP A 291 -28.09 1.43 13.61
CA ASP A 291 -28.68 2.12 12.46
C ASP A 291 -27.66 2.60 11.42
N PHE A 292 -26.36 2.37 11.66
CA PHE A 292 -25.29 2.90 10.81
C PHE A 292 -24.29 1.83 10.39
N THR A 293 -23.77 2.00 9.19
CA THR A 293 -22.69 1.19 8.62
C THR A 293 -21.60 2.10 8.06
N VAL A 294 -20.37 1.59 7.98
CA VAL A 294 -19.20 2.34 7.55
C VAL A 294 -18.75 1.87 6.17
N ILE A 295 -18.45 2.80 5.27
CA ILE A 295 -17.76 2.52 4.01
C ILE A 295 -16.31 3.00 4.15
N ILE A 296 -15.36 2.15 3.75
CA ILE A 296 -13.93 2.47 3.76
C ILE A 296 -13.51 2.97 2.37
N PHE A 297 -12.82 4.11 2.30
CA PHE A 297 -12.24 4.69 1.09
C PHE A 297 -10.77 4.27 0.97
N GLY A 298 -10.58 3.09 0.39
CA GLY A 298 -9.29 2.42 0.23
C GLY A 298 -9.54 0.94 -0.08
N PRO A 299 -8.50 0.10 -0.19
CA PRO A 299 -8.63 -1.31 -0.52
C PRO A 299 -9.36 -2.14 0.54
N GLY A 300 -9.67 -1.57 1.70
CA GLY A 300 -10.45 -2.20 2.76
C GLY A 300 -11.74 -2.88 2.31
N ASN A 301 -12.44 -2.30 1.34
CA ASN A 301 -13.66 -2.88 0.76
C ASN A 301 -13.42 -3.85 -0.42
N ILE A 302 -12.16 -4.15 -0.74
CA ILE A 302 -11.74 -5.04 -1.84
C ILE A 302 -10.91 -6.23 -1.32
N TYR A 303 -10.40 -6.17 -0.08
CA TYR A 303 -9.82 -7.35 0.55
C TYR A 303 -10.83 -8.48 0.63
N ASN A 304 -10.46 -9.63 0.05
CA ASN A 304 -11.33 -10.79 0.05
C ASN A 304 -11.30 -11.52 1.39
N HIS A 305 -12.28 -12.39 1.61
CA HIS A 305 -12.32 -13.23 2.81
C HIS A 305 -11.64 -14.57 2.63
N ARG A 306 -10.83 -14.94 3.63
CA ARG A 306 -10.31 -16.29 3.82
C ARG A 306 -9.94 -16.55 5.28
N LYS A 307 -9.91 -17.82 5.69
CA LYS A 307 -9.27 -18.26 6.94
C LYS A 307 -8.00 -19.10 6.68
N PRO A 308 -6.91 -18.85 7.44
CA PRO A 308 -6.70 -17.65 8.26
C PRO A 308 -6.68 -16.38 7.38
N HIS A 309 -7.16 -15.26 7.92
CA HIS A 309 -7.04 -13.96 7.26
C HIS A 309 -5.68 -13.36 7.60
N THR A 310 -5.12 -12.58 6.68
CA THR A 310 -3.76 -12.02 6.81
C THR A 310 -3.78 -10.56 7.23
N LEU A 311 -4.93 -9.87 7.18
CA LEU A 311 -5.11 -8.49 7.56
C LEU A 311 -6.07 -8.30 8.74
N GLY A 312 -5.60 -7.53 9.72
CA GLY A 312 -6.37 -7.01 10.83
C GLY A 312 -6.78 -5.58 10.56
N ARG A 313 -7.98 -5.24 11.02
CA ARG A 313 -8.58 -3.92 10.87
C ARG A 313 -8.90 -3.33 12.23
N TYR A 314 -8.44 -2.12 12.47
CA TYR A 314 -8.51 -1.45 13.76
C TYR A 314 -9.04 -0.02 13.57
N ALA A 315 -9.99 0.40 14.41
CA ALA A 315 -10.39 1.81 14.46
C ALA A 315 -9.21 2.64 15.02
N VAL A 316 -8.99 3.83 14.49
CA VAL A 316 -8.00 4.76 15.07
C VAL A 316 -8.50 5.22 16.45
N ALA A 317 -7.56 5.41 17.38
CA ALA A 317 -7.89 5.70 18.78
C ALA A 317 -8.77 6.96 18.92
N GLY A 318 -9.85 6.86 19.70
CA GLY A 318 -10.83 7.94 19.91
C GLY A 318 -12.03 7.91 18.96
N GLU A 319 -12.02 7.07 17.92
CA GLU A 319 -13.12 7.04 16.94
C GLU A 319 -14.32 6.21 17.37
N ALA A 320 -14.12 5.19 18.20
CA ALA A 320 -15.22 4.35 18.71
C ALA A 320 -16.24 5.12 19.56
N GLU A 321 -15.90 6.35 19.98
CA GLU A 321 -16.76 7.24 20.76
C GLU A 321 -17.49 8.28 19.89
N ARG A 322 -17.21 8.32 18.58
CA ARG A 322 -17.78 9.32 17.68
C ARG A 322 -19.22 8.94 17.31
N ASP A 323 -20.15 9.87 17.53
CA ASP A 323 -21.54 9.68 17.12
C ASP A 323 -21.67 9.81 15.59
N PRO A 324 -22.02 8.73 14.88
CA PRO A 324 -22.15 8.74 13.42
C PRO A 324 -23.31 9.61 12.91
N THR A 325 -24.21 10.08 13.78
CA THR A 325 -25.39 10.86 13.40
C THR A 325 -25.08 12.35 13.14
N PHE A 326 -23.91 12.86 13.51
CA PHE A 326 -23.62 14.31 13.59
C PHE A 326 -22.56 14.84 12.61
N GLU A 327 -22.45 14.28 11.40
CA GLU A 327 -21.59 14.85 10.36
C GLU A 327 -22.31 15.92 9.53
N SER A 328 -22.18 17.17 9.96
CA SER A 328 -22.68 18.34 9.20
C SER A 328 -21.77 18.78 8.05
N GLN A 329 -20.60 18.14 7.90
CA GLN A 329 -19.64 18.50 6.86
C GLN A 329 -20.01 17.88 5.51
N PRO A 330 -19.65 18.51 4.38
CA PRO A 330 -19.97 18.01 3.05
C PRO A 330 -19.04 16.87 2.59
N TYR A 331 -18.00 16.58 3.36
CA TYR A 331 -16.98 15.55 3.13
C TYR A 331 -16.93 14.59 4.31
N SER A 332 -16.21 13.48 4.13
CA SER A 332 -15.94 12.49 5.18
C SER A 332 -15.30 13.19 6.37
N SER A 333 -15.96 13.15 7.53
CA SER A 333 -15.28 13.55 8.74
C SER A 333 -14.25 12.46 9.08
N PHE A 334 -13.01 12.88 9.33
CA PHE A 334 -11.80 12.06 9.37
C PHE A 334 -11.80 10.99 10.48
N SER A 335 -12.62 9.95 10.34
CA SER A 335 -12.32 8.66 10.94
C SER A 335 -11.52 7.81 9.95
N GLY A 336 -10.43 7.22 10.43
CA GLY A 336 -9.54 6.34 9.69
C GLY A 336 -9.60 4.93 10.26
N VAL A 337 -9.59 3.97 9.35
CA VAL A 337 -9.39 2.58 9.71
C VAL A 337 -7.94 2.21 9.42
N HIS A 338 -7.24 1.75 10.44
CA HIS A 338 -5.87 1.25 10.33
C HIS A 338 -5.88 -0.23 9.96
N TYR A 339 -5.11 -0.59 8.93
CA TYR A 339 -4.83 -1.95 8.53
C TYR A 339 -3.42 -2.36 8.93
N SER A 340 -3.30 -3.52 9.59
CA SER A 340 -2.02 -4.17 9.84
C SER A 340 -2.08 -5.63 9.46
N THR A 341 -0.94 -6.21 9.10
CA THR A 341 -0.87 -7.65 8.87
C THR A 341 -0.97 -8.42 10.20
N LEU A 342 -1.54 -9.63 10.15
CA LEU A 342 -1.62 -10.56 11.28
C LEU A 342 -0.60 -11.69 11.18
N ALA A 343 -0.04 -11.88 9.99
CA ALA A 343 0.96 -12.87 9.65
C ALA A 343 1.90 -12.28 8.59
N ASN A 344 3.00 -12.96 8.32
CA ASN A 344 3.82 -12.60 7.16
C ASN A 344 3.00 -12.85 5.89
N ILE A 345 3.09 -11.94 4.93
CA ILE A 345 2.47 -12.05 3.60
C ILE A 345 3.60 -12.03 2.58
N GLU A 346 3.63 -13.00 1.67
CA GLU A 346 4.69 -13.07 0.66
C GLU A 346 4.33 -12.28 -0.59
N THR A 347 5.34 -11.79 -1.30
CA THR A 347 5.15 -11.18 -2.62
C THR A 347 4.39 -12.13 -3.55
N GLY A 348 3.27 -11.68 -4.12
CA GLY A 348 2.37 -12.50 -4.93
C GLY A 348 1.22 -13.14 -4.16
N GLU A 349 1.19 -13.04 -2.83
CA GLU A 349 0.10 -13.54 -2.00
C GLU A 349 -1.05 -12.54 -1.94
N GLU A 350 -2.28 -13.02 -2.13
CA GLU A 350 -3.47 -12.20 -1.97
C GLU A 350 -3.72 -11.91 -0.47
N MET A 351 -4.05 -10.66 -0.16
CA MET A 351 -4.27 -10.15 1.18
C MET A 351 -5.74 -10.33 1.57
N TYR A 352 -5.99 -10.97 2.71
CA TYR A 352 -7.33 -11.37 3.13
C TYR A 352 -7.74 -10.72 4.44
N GLU A 353 -8.99 -10.30 4.51
CA GLU A 353 -9.63 -9.76 5.71
C GLU A 353 -10.75 -10.69 6.22
N THR A 354 -11.15 -10.53 7.49
CA THR A 354 -12.35 -11.19 8.01
C THR A 354 -13.64 -10.43 7.66
N TYR A 355 -14.61 -11.11 7.03
CA TYR A 355 -15.97 -10.59 6.88
C TYR A 355 -16.82 -10.74 8.16
N GLY A 356 -16.26 -11.37 9.19
CA GLY A 356 -16.95 -11.73 10.42
C GLY A 356 -17.73 -13.05 10.34
N PRO A 357 -18.11 -13.62 11.50
CA PRO A 357 -18.69 -14.97 11.58
C PRO A 357 -20.10 -15.10 11.00
N ASP A 358 -20.80 -13.98 10.80
CA ASP A 358 -22.20 -13.98 10.38
C ASP A 358 -22.40 -13.60 8.90
N TRP A 359 -21.34 -13.18 8.20
CA TRP A 359 -21.46 -12.75 6.80
C TRP A 359 -22.02 -13.88 5.93
N PHE A 360 -21.37 -15.06 5.92
CA PHE A 360 -21.83 -16.20 5.12
C PHE A 360 -23.22 -16.70 5.54
N LYS A 361 -23.58 -16.60 6.83
CA LYS A 361 -24.92 -16.98 7.31
C LYS A 361 -26.01 -16.09 6.72
N ARG A 362 -25.75 -14.77 6.61
CA ARG A 362 -26.69 -13.82 6.00
C ARG A 362 -26.92 -14.10 4.52
N PHE A 363 -25.87 -14.50 3.79
CA PHE A 363 -26.01 -14.87 2.37
C PHE A 363 -26.70 -16.21 2.17
N ALA A 364 -26.35 -17.22 2.96
CA ALA A 364 -27.02 -18.51 2.92
C ALA A 364 -28.55 -18.39 3.11
N ALA A 365 -29.00 -17.46 3.95
CA ALA A 365 -30.42 -17.19 4.14
C ALA A 365 -31.10 -16.52 2.93
N LYS A 366 -30.39 -15.65 2.19
CA LYS A 366 -30.92 -14.96 0.99
C LYS A 366 -30.98 -15.87 -0.23
N SER A 367 -30.00 -16.76 -0.41
CA SER A 367 -29.92 -17.68 -1.56
C SER A 367 -30.89 -18.86 -1.48
N ALA A 368 -31.60 -19.06 -0.37
CA ALA A 368 -32.59 -20.14 -0.21
C ALA A 368 -33.90 -19.91 -0.98
N GLY A 369 -33.87 -19.10 -2.05
CA GLY A 369 -35.00 -18.88 -2.95
C GLY A 369 -35.48 -20.19 -3.61
N PRO A 370 -36.70 -20.21 -4.17
CA PRO A 370 -37.36 -21.41 -4.70
C PRO A 370 -36.58 -22.12 -5.82
N ASP A 371 -35.66 -21.41 -6.47
CA ASP A 371 -34.84 -21.93 -7.57
C ASP A 371 -33.52 -22.59 -7.11
N GLY A 372 -33.27 -22.67 -5.80
CA GLY A 372 -32.13 -23.41 -5.24
C GLY A 372 -30.77 -22.81 -5.60
N GLU A 373 -30.64 -21.48 -5.54
CA GLU A 373 -29.35 -20.83 -5.79
C GLU A 373 -28.27 -21.37 -4.85
N GLU A 374 -27.08 -21.65 -5.40
CA GLU A 374 -25.96 -22.20 -4.65
C GLU A 374 -25.55 -21.27 -3.51
N VAL A 375 -25.39 -21.86 -2.32
CA VAL A 375 -24.99 -21.16 -1.10
C VAL A 375 -23.55 -20.65 -1.26
N VAL A 376 -23.37 -19.33 -1.10
CA VAL A 376 -22.03 -18.72 -1.00
C VAL A 376 -21.34 -19.30 0.24
N THR A 377 -20.27 -20.08 0.03
CA THR A 377 -19.49 -20.70 1.10
C THR A 377 -18.09 -20.09 1.20
N GLU A 378 -17.48 -20.23 2.37
CA GLU A 378 -16.10 -19.82 2.62
C GLU A 378 -15.14 -20.69 1.78
N SER A 379 -14.22 -20.05 1.05
CA SER A 379 -13.22 -20.77 0.26
C SER A 379 -12.25 -21.53 1.17
N ALA A 380 -12.17 -22.84 1.01
CA ALA A 380 -11.21 -23.70 1.71
C ALA A 380 -9.81 -23.71 1.04
N ARG A 381 -9.66 -23.06 -0.12
CA ARG A 381 -8.43 -23.16 -0.93
C ARG A 381 -7.31 -22.32 -0.34
N GLU A 382 -6.07 -22.82 -0.41
CA GLU A 382 -4.88 -21.98 -0.24
C GLU A 382 -4.75 -20.97 -1.38
N ALA A 383 -4.33 -19.76 -1.03
CA ALA A 383 -4.06 -18.71 -2.00
C ALA A 383 -2.95 -19.17 -2.94
N ALA A 384 -3.15 -19.00 -4.24
CA ALA A 384 -2.05 -19.22 -5.18
C ALA A 384 -1.09 -18.04 -5.09
N LEU A 385 0.20 -18.32 -4.92
CA LEU A 385 1.24 -17.29 -4.99
C LEU A 385 1.40 -16.86 -6.46
N MET A 386 1.02 -15.62 -6.77
CA MET A 386 1.17 -15.07 -8.11
C MET A 386 2.62 -14.70 -8.40
N LYS A 387 3.07 -14.92 -9.63
CA LYS A 387 4.39 -14.50 -10.07
C LYS A 387 4.45 -12.97 -10.14
N THR A 388 5.56 -12.37 -9.69
CA THR A 388 5.80 -10.92 -9.79
C THR A 388 5.65 -10.38 -11.21
N SER A 389 6.08 -11.14 -12.23
CA SER A 389 5.89 -10.77 -13.63
C SER A 389 4.41 -10.61 -14.01
N ASP A 390 3.52 -11.41 -13.40
CA ASP A 390 2.09 -11.36 -13.67
C ASP A 390 1.46 -10.16 -12.94
N LEU A 391 1.97 -9.82 -11.75
CA LEU A 391 1.58 -8.59 -11.06
C LEU A 391 1.95 -7.36 -11.87
N LEU A 392 3.18 -7.29 -12.39
CA LEU A 392 3.66 -6.19 -13.23
C LEU A 392 2.92 -6.10 -14.56
N GLN A 393 2.57 -7.23 -15.16
CA GLN A 393 1.95 -7.27 -16.48
C GLN A 393 0.44 -7.03 -16.43
N TYR A 394 -0.24 -7.55 -15.42
CA TYR A 394 -1.70 -7.60 -15.36
C TYR A 394 -2.30 -6.90 -14.15
N GLY A 395 -1.51 -6.63 -13.11
CA GLY A 395 -1.94 -5.91 -11.93
C GLY A 395 -1.88 -4.40 -12.14
N HIS A 396 -2.72 -3.70 -11.38
CA HIS A 396 -2.65 -2.25 -11.26
C HIS A 396 -2.09 -1.90 -9.88
N CYS A 397 -1.03 -1.10 -9.84
CA CYS A 397 -0.42 -0.71 -8.59
C CYS A 397 -1.29 0.31 -7.84
N ILE A 398 -1.84 -0.07 -6.68
CA ILE A 398 -2.68 0.85 -5.91
C ILE A 398 -1.87 1.74 -4.96
N THR A 399 -0.59 1.41 -4.72
CA THR A 399 0.32 2.22 -3.90
C THR A 399 1.20 3.17 -4.71
N ASP A 400 0.86 3.39 -5.98
CA ASP A 400 1.40 4.52 -6.77
C ASP A 400 0.69 5.84 -6.42
N THR A 401 -0.31 5.78 -5.53
CA THR A 401 -1.02 6.93 -4.97
C THR A 401 -1.01 6.89 -3.44
N GLU A 402 -1.22 8.03 -2.80
CA GLU A 402 -1.37 8.17 -1.35
C GLU A 402 -2.51 9.11 -0.98
N VAL A 403 -3.10 8.89 0.19
CA VAL A 403 -4.12 9.77 0.76
C VAL A 403 -3.46 10.79 1.68
N ARG A 404 -3.74 12.08 1.44
CA ARG A 404 -3.25 13.19 2.28
C ARG A 404 -4.33 14.28 2.38
N GLU A 405 -4.10 15.27 3.24
CA GLU A 405 -4.95 16.47 3.26
C GLU A 405 -4.93 17.14 1.87
N SER A 406 -6.13 17.46 1.36
CA SER A 406 -6.31 18.07 0.05
C SER A 406 -5.70 19.47 0.00
N THR A 407 -5.18 19.84 -1.17
CA THR A 407 -4.74 21.21 -1.46
C THR A 407 -5.92 22.16 -1.67
N ILE A 408 -7.14 21.64 -1.83
CA ILE A 408 -8.37 22.42 -1.95
C ILE A 408 -8.93 22.72 -0.55
N PRO A 409 -9.03 24.00 -0.17
CA PRO A 409 -9.53 24.37 1.16
C PRO A 409 -10.92 23.80 1.45
N GLY A 410 -11.02 22.99 2.50
CA GLY A 410 -12.28 22.39 2.93
C GLY A 410 -12.75 21.19 2.11
N ALA A 411 -11.91 20.59 1.26
CA ALA A 411 -12.22 19.32 0.60
C ALA A 411 -11.93 18.09 1.48
N GLY A 412 -11.16 18.26 2.56
CA GLY A 412 -10.79 17.17 3.45
C GLY A 412 -9.54 16.46 2.97
N ASN A 413 -9.63 15.16 2.67
CA ASN A 413 -8.53 14.40 2.06
C ASN A 413 -8.62 14.44 0.53
N GLY A 414 -7.46 14.31 -0.12
CA GLY A 414 -7.31 14.07 -1.54
C GLY A 414 -6.44 12.84 -1.81
N LEU A 415 -6.50 12.35 -3.04
CA LEU A 415 -5.60 11.33 -3.56
C LEU A 415 -4.44 12.00 -4.29
N PHE A 416 -3.21 11.60 -4.01
CA PHE A 416 -1.98 12.21 -4.53
C PHE A 416 -1.13 11.18 -5.25
N ALA A 417 -0.42 11.60 -6.30
CA ALA A 417 0.53 10.76 -7.01
C ALA A 417 1.81 10.54 -6.17
N LYS A 418 2.31 9.29 -6.09
CA LYS A 418 3.62 8.98 -5.47
C LYS A 418 4.76 8.85 -6.50
N ARG A 419 4.42 8.81 -7.78
CA ARG A 419 5.36 8.76 -8.90
C ARG A 419 4.87 9.63 -10.06
N ASP A 420 5.71 9.79 -11.07
CA ASP A 420 5.31 10.41 -12.32
C ASP A 420 4.30 9.52 -13.09
N PHE A 421 3.28 10.13 -13.67
CA PHE A 421 2.37 9.51 -14.64
C PHE A 421 2.44 10.27 -15.97
N ALA A 422 2.45 9.55 -17.08
CA ALA A 422 2.37 10.14 -18.40
C ALA A 422 0.91 10.52 -18.77
N ALA A 423 0.73 11.45 -19.70
CA ALA A 423 -0.59 11.71 -20.26
C ALA A 423 -1.16 10.44 -20.93
N GLY A 424 -2.41 10.11 -20.63
CA GLY A 424 -3.08 8.89 -21.09
C GLY A 424 -2.79 7.65 -20.24
N GLU A 425 -1.94 7.75 -19.22
CA GLU A 425 -1.67 6.64 -18.29
C GLU A 425 -2.81 6.47 -17.27
N ILE A 426 -3.07 5.24 -16.85
CA ILE A 426 -4.01 4.92 -15.79
C ILE A 426 -3.35 5.16 -14.44
N VAL A 427 -3.93 6.08 -13.67
CA VAL A 427 -3.44 6.52 -12.37
C VAL A 427 -4.03 5.69 -11.23
N ALA A 428 -5.33 5.39 -11.32
CA ALA A 428 -6.06 4.61 -10.34
C ALA A 428 -7.15 3.77 -11.02
N ILE A 429 -7.60 2.69 -10.38
CA ILE A 429 -8.77 1.90 -10.80
C ILE A 429 -9.67 1.67 -9.59
N SER A 430 -10.98 1.82 -9.80
CA SER A 430 -12.03 1.54 -8.81
C SER A 430 -13.04 0.55 -9.36
N PRO A 431 -13.27 -0.60 -8.69
CA PRO A 431 -14.50 -1.36 -8.87
C PRO A 431 -15.70 -0.48 -8.53
N VAL A 432 -16.83 -0.65 -9.22
CA VAL A 432 -17.99 0.24 -9.08
C VAL A 432 -19.24 -0.54 -8.71
N LEU A 433 -19.88 -0.12 -7.63
CA LEU A 433 -21.21 -0.59 -7.25
C LEU A 433 -22.28 0.14 -8.03
N SER A 434 -23.26 -0.63 -8.51
CA SER A 434 -24.45 -0.13 -9.19
C SER A 434 -25.58 -0.01 -8.18
N LEU A 435 -25.96 1.22 -7.86
CA LEU A 435 -26.96 1.53 -6.83
C LEU A 435 -28.25 2.07 -7.49
N PRO A 436 -29.45 1.69 -7.00
CA PRO A 436 -30.68 2.35 -7.40
C PRO A 436 -30.67 3.81 -6.93
N LYS A 437 -30.87 4.75 -7.86
CA LYS A 437 -30.89 6.19 -7.58
C LYS A 437 -31.85 6.57 -6.46
N GLY A 438 -33.06 5.98 -6.46
CA GLY A 438 -34.05 6.22 -5.42
C GLY A 438 -33.61 5.87 -4.00
N VAL A 439 -32.73 4.86 -3.82
CA VAL A 439 -32.16 4.52 -2.50
C VAL A 439 -31.22 5.63 -2.03
N VAL A 440 -30.34 6.10 -2.91
CA VAL A 440 -29.40 7.19 -2.59
C VAL A 440 -30.16 8.49 -2.33
N ASP A 441 -31.12 8.84 -3.18
CA ASP A 441 -31.96 10.04 -3.04
C ASP A 441 -32.75 10.05 -1.72
N THR A 442 -33.29 8.90 -1.29
CA THR A 442 -34.05 8.79 -0.02
C THR A 442 -33.16 9.04 1.21
N THR A 443 -31.84 8.90 1.07
CA THR A 443 -30.89 9.01 2.17
C THR A 443 -30.15 10.35 2.20
N VAL A 444 -30.48 11.26 1.28
CA VAL A 444 -29.79 12.53 1.07
C VAL A 444 -29.67 13.39 2.33
N ASP A 445 -30.70 13.38 3.18
CA ASP A 445 -30.73 14.17 4.42
C ASP A 445 -29.95 13.53 5.57
N THR A 446 -29.58 12.24 5.45
CA THR A 446 -28.99 11.45 6.54
C THR A 446 -27.58 10.96 6.27
N THR A 447 -27.07 11.12 5.06
CA THR A 447 -25.70 10.70 4.70
C THR A 447 -25.12 11.51 3.56
N VAL A 448 -23.79 11.56 3.50
CA VAL A 448 -22.98 12.15 2.42
C VAL A 448 -22.79 11.22 1.21
N LEU A 449 -23.36 10.00 1.22
CA LEU A 449 -23.17 9.00 0.15
C LEU A 449 -23.35 9.58 -1.27
N MET A 450 -24.34 10.45 -1.46
CA MET A 450 -24.62 11.10 -2.76
C MET A 450 -23.40 11.86 -3.32
N ASN A 451 -22.55 12.44 -2.46
CA ASN A 451 -21.42 13.26 -2.87
C ASN A 451 -20.29 12.45 -3.52
N TYR A 452 -20.29 11.12 -3.34
CA TYR A 452 -19.30 10.20 -3.87
C TYR A 452 -19.84 9.33 -5.01
N CYS A 453 -21.04 9.64 -5.47
CA CYS A 453 -21.78 8.85 -6.46
C CYS A 453 -21.80 9.58 -7.81
N PHE A 454 -21.48 8.87 -8.89
CA PHE A 454 -21.69 9.36 -10.24
C PHE A 454 -23.12 9.08 -10.69
N ALA A 455 -23.77 10.07 -11.30
CA ALA A 455 -25.11 9.89 -11.85
C ALA A 455 -25.32 10.67 -13.16
N ASP A 456 -26.17 10.11 -14.02
CA ASP A 456 -26.81 10.83 -15.11
C ASP A 456 -28.20 11.29 -14.67
N SER A 457 -28.56 12.54 -14.99
CA SER A 457 -29.89 13.10 -14.67
C SER A 457 -31.07 12.32 -15.28
N GLN A 458 -30.81 11.54 -16.34
CA GLN A 458 -31.79 10.75 -17.07
C GLN A 458 -31.77 9.26 -16.70
N SER A 459 -30.94 8.84 -15.75
CA SER A 459 -30.80 7.42 -15.36
C SER A 459 -31.26 7.15 -13.93
N GLU A 460 -31.79 5.95 -13.72
CA GLU A 460 -32.06 5.39 -12.37
C GLU A 460 -30.84 4.69 -11.76
N LEU A 461 -29.74 4.59 -12.52
CA LEU A 461 -28.50 3.97 -12.10
C LEU A 461 -27.55 5.03 -11.54
N VAL A 462 -27.04 4.77 -10.34
CA VAL A 462 -25.96 5.50 -9.71
C VAL A 462 -24.74 4.59 -9.61
N LEU A 463 -23.56 5.13 -9.88
CA LEU A 463 -22.29 4.43 -9.75
C LEU A 463 -21.55 4.92 -8.50
N PHE A 464 -21.22 4.00 -7.60
CA PHE A 464 -20.40 4.29 -6.43
C PHE A 464 -19.04 3.59 -6.56
N PRO A 465 -17.92 4.33 -6.75
CA PRO A 465 -16.60 3.74 -6.83
C PRO A 465 -16.13 3.24 -5.46
N LEU A 466 -15.54 2.04 -5.44
CA LEU A 466 -14.79 1.49 -4.32
C LEU A 466 -13.33 1.96 -4.38
N ASN A 467 -12.49 1.47 -3.45
CA ASN A 467 -11.09 1.88 -3.34
C ASN A 467 -10.90 3.38 -3.08
N TYR A 468 -9.81 3.96 -3.58
CA TYR A 468 -9.46 5.38 -3.46
C TYR A 468 -10.22 6.33 -4.41
N GLY A 469 -11.01 5.82 -5.35
CA GLY A 469 -11.78 6.65 -6.29
C GLY A 469 -12.59 7.79 -5.65
N PRO A 470 -13.32 7.55 -4.55
CA PRO A 470 -14.02 8.59 -3.78
C PRO A 470 -13.14 9.74 -3.25
N LEU A 471 -11.82 9.60 -3.23
CA LEU A 471 -10.87 10.59 -2.70
C LEU A 471 -10.26 11.50 -3.78
N ILE A 472 -10.62 11.31 -5.05
CA ILE A 472 -10.16 12.19 -6.14
C ILE A 472 -11.06 13.40 -6.17
N ASN A 473 -10.56 14.57 -5.74
CA ASN A 473 -11.36 15.76 -5.54
C ASN A 473 -11.76 16.47 -6.83
N HIS A 474 -12.76 17.36 -6.71
CA HIS A 474 -13.18 18.19 -7.82
C HIS A 474 -12.17 19.31 -8.13
N ASN A 475 -11.87 19.51 -9.40
CA ASN A 475 -11.51 20.84 -9.89
C ASN A 475 -12.15 21.10 -11.26
N SER A 476 -12.34 22.37 -11.60
CA SER A 476 -12.93 22.78 -12.87
C SER A 476 -12.13 22.24 -14.07
N SER A 477 -12.79 22.14 -15.23
CA SER A 477 -12.26 21.52 -16.46
C SER A 477 -10.87 21.98 -16.92
N GLY A 478 -10.41 23.16 -16.49
CA GLY A 478 -9.08 23.68 -16.81
C GLY A 478 -7.95 23.17 -15.93
N GLU A 479 -8.25 22.68 -14.72
CA GLU A 479 -7.26 22.26 -13.72
C GLU A 479 -7.36 20.77 -13.37
N ALA A 480 -8.47 20.12 -13.72
CA ALA A 480 -8.59 18.67 -13.65
C ALA A 480 -7.44 17.99 -14.43
N ASN A 481 -6.77 17.05 -13.78
CA ASN A 481 -5.63 16.32 -14.34
C ASN A 481 -5.93 14.84 -14.57
N VAL A 482 -7.13 14.36 -14.19
CA VAL A 482 -7.63 13.02 -14.53
C VAL A 482 -9.04 13.07 -15.13
N LYS A 483 -9.38 12.06 -15.93
CA LYS A 483 -10.74 11.74 -16.38
C LYS A 483 -11.10 10.29 -16.04
N ILE A 484 -12.38 9.94 -16.08
CA ILE A 484 -12.81 8.55 -15.91
C ILE A 484 -13.17 7.87 -17.23
N GLU A 485 -12.84 6.59 -17.34
CA GLU A 485 -13.21 5.70 -18.44
C GLU A 485 -13.53 4.31 -17.89
N TRP A 486 -14.27 3.49 -18.65
CA TRP A 486 -14.46 2.08 -18.28
C TRP A 486 -13.16 1.30 -18.40
N TYR A 487 -12.88 0.44 -17.42
CA TYR A 487 -11.72 -0.44 -17.44
C TYR A 487 -12.11 -1.88 -17.77
N ASP A 488 -11.41 -2.48 -18.74
CA ASP A 488 -11.65 -3.86 -19.16
C ASP A 488 -10.62 -4.83 -18.58
N TRP A 489 -11.02 -5.55 -17.53
CA TRP A 489 -10.20 -6.59 -16.92
C TRP A 489 -10.15 -7.89 -17.74
N SER A 490 -10.96 -8.06 -18.79
CA SER A 490 -11.08 -9.34 -19.51
C SER A 490 -9.75 -9.92 -20.01
N PRO A 491 -8.81 -9.13 -20.59
CA PRO A 491 -7.51 -9.65 -20.99
C PRO A 491 -6.70 -10.25 -19.83
N ALA A 492 -6.72 -9.60 -18.66
CA ALA A 492 -6.04 -10.08 -17.45
C ALA A 492 -6.75 -11.31 -16.87
N VAL A 493 -8.09 -11.29 -16.81
CA VAL A 493 -8.90 -12.42 -16.30
C VAL A 493 -8.61 -13.69 -17.10
N GLU A 494 -8.62 -13.61 -18.44
CA GLU A 494 -8.38 -14.77 -19.30
C GLU A 494 -7.02 -15.43 -19.01
N VAL A 495 -5.96 -14.63 -18.93
CA VAL A 495 -4.60 -15.14 -18.70
C VAL A 495 -4.43 -15.65 -17.28
N LEU A 496 -4.88 -14.89 -16.28
CA LEU A 496 -4.68 -15.24 -14.86
C LEU A 496 -5.51 -16.47 -14.49
N MET A 497 -6.75 -16.60 -14.97
CA MET A 497 -7.56 -17.81 -14.72
C MET A 497 -6.96 -19.06 -15.36
N ALA A 498 -6.29 -18.92 -16.51
CA ALA A 498 -5.58 -20.05 -17.14
C ALA A 498 -4.32 -20.47 -16.35
N ARG A 499 -3.60 -19.52 -15.76
CA ARG A 499 -2.36 -19.78 -14.99
C ARG A 499 -2.60 -20.21 -13.55
N TYR A 500 -3.65 -19.67 -12.93
CA TYR A 500 -4.04 -19.91 -11.55
C TYR A 500 -5.42 -20.59 -11.50
N PRO A 501 -5.60 -21.76 -12.16
CA PRO A 501 -6.91 -22.38 -12.33
C PRO A 501 -7.53 -22.70 -10.97
N SER A 502 -8.85 -22.62 -10.89
CA SER A 502 -9.63 -23.02 -9.72
C SER A 502 -10.47 -24.24 -10.00
N ASP A 503 -10.51 -25.18 -9.06
CA ASP A 503 -11.20 -26.47 -9.19
C ASP A 503 -12.73 -26.40 -9.27
N THR A 504 -13.34 -25.22 -9.17
CA THR A 504 -14.80 -25.09 -9.14
C THR A 504 -15.40 -24.84 -10.53
N SER A 505 -16.31 -25.72 -10.92
CA SER A 505 -17.25 -25.54 -12.05
C SER A 505 -18.14 -24.29 -11.95
N PHE A 506 -18.17 -23.65 -10.77
CA PHE A 506 -18.82 -22.35 -10.52
C PHE A 506 -18.32 -21.23 -11.45
N ALA A 507 -17.15 -21.38 -12.07
CA ALA A 507 -16.50 -20.35 -12.89
C ALA A 507 -17.21 -19.96 -14.21
N GLN A 508 -18.24 -20.68 -14.69
CA GLN A 508 -18.65 -20.56 -16.09
C GLN A 508 -19.79 -19.57 -16.41
N THR A 509 -20.77 -19.31 -15.54
CA THR A 509 -22.01 -18.65 -16.01
C THR A 509 -22.04 -17.13 -15.90
N HIS A 510 -21.35 -16.50 -14.94
CA HIS A 510 -21.40 -15.04 -14.74
C HIS A 510 -20.05 -14.33 -14.70
N ARG A 511 -18.93 -15.05 -14.80
CA ARG A 511 -17.60 -14.52 -14.46
C ARG A 511 -16.72 -14.12 -15.65
N ASN A 512 -17.12 -14.52 -16.86
CA ASN A 512 -16.35 -14.25 -18.10
C ASN A 512 -17.03 -13.23 -19.02
N LEU A 513 -18.05 -12.49 -18.53
CA LEU A 513 -18.62 -11.43 -19.33
C LEU A 513 -17.56 -10.35 -19.56
N GLY A 514 -17.29 -10.06 -20.82
CA GLY A 514 -16.46 -8.92 -21.21
C GLY A 514 -17.09 -7.61 -20.76
N LEU A 515 -16.30 -6.54 -20.68
CA LEU A 515 -16.84 -5.21 -20.42
C LEU A 515 -18.04 -4.89 -21.33
N GLN A 516 -17.95 -5.22 -22.62
CA GLN A 516 -19.02 -4.99 -23.58
C GLN A 516 -20.31 -5.73 -23.27
N ASP A 517 -20.25 -6.92 -22.67
CA ASP A 517 -21.45 -7.67 -22.30
C ASP A 517 -22.05 -7.13 -21.00
N LYS A 518 -21.21 -6.69 -20.07
CA LYS A 518 -21.64 -6.01 -18.85
C LYS A 518 -22.32 -4.68 -19.14
N LEU A 519 -21.82 -3.91 -20.11
CA LEU A 519 -22.44 -2.66 -20.52
C LEU A 519 -23.82 -2.86 -21.18
N LYS A 520 -24.13 -4.05 -21.71
CA LYS A 520 -25.46 -4.38 -22.25
C LYS A 520 -26.47 -4.74 -21.16
N MET A 521 -26.02 -5.02 -19.93
CA MET A 521 -26.93 -5.32 -18.82
C MET A 521 -27.84 -4.13 -18.56
N THR A 522 -29.07 -4.40 -18.13
CA THR A 522 -30.01 -3.40 -17.66
C THR A 522 -29.60 -2.90 -16.27
N PRO A 523 -30.01 -1.69 -15.85
CA PRO A 523 -29.81 -1.22 -14.48
C PRO A 523 -30.29 -2.22 -13.43
N LYS A 524 -31.43 -2.91 -13.66
CA LYS A 524 -31.97 -3.92 -12.74
C LYS A 524 -31.05 -5.13 -12.59
N GLU A 525 -30.49 -5.64 -13.69
CA GLU A 525 -29.51 -6.73 -13.64
C GLU A 525 -28.24 -6.29 -12.89
N LEU A 526 -27.79 -5.05 -13.11
CA LEU A 526 -26.66 -4.49 -12.39
C LEU A 526 -26.92 -4.35 -10.89
N PHE A 527 -28.09 -3.86 -10.46
CA PHE A 527 -28.46 -3.73 -9.04
C PHE A 527 -28.49 -5.09 -8.33
N ASN A 528 -29.00 -6.11 -9.01
CA ASN A 528 -29.17 -7.45 -8.46
C ASN A 528 -27.88 -8.29 -8.52
N ALA A 529 -26.83 -7.78 -9.17
CA ALA A 529 -25.58 -8.52 -9.21
C ALA A 529 -24.99 -8.66 -7.79
N PRO A 530 -24.40 -9.81 -7.44
CA PRO A 530 -23.91 -10.05 -6.07
C PRO A 530 -22.64 -9.26 -5.71
N PHE A 531 -21.93 -8.74 -6.70
CA PHE A 531 -20.68 -7.99 -6.55
C PHE A 531 -20.56 -6.90 -7.63
N ALA A 532 -19.61 -5.98 -7.45
CA ALA A 532 -19.26 -4.94 -8.43
C ALA A 532 -18.96 -5.57 -9.80
N GLN A 533 -19.81 -5.30 -10.79
CA GLN A 533 -19.64 -5.86 -12.14
C GLN A 533 -18.68 -5.05 -13.01
N LEU A 534 -18.61 -3.74 -12.75
CA LEU A 534 -17.92 -2.76 -13.58
C LEU A 534 -16.74 -2.17 -12.80
N ASP A 535 -15.77 -1.64 -13.54
CA ASP A 535 -14.61 -0.96 -12.99
C ASP A 535 -14.38 0.32 -13.81
N ILE A 536 -14.01 1.42 -13.15
CA ILE A 536 -13.59 2.65 -13.80
C ILE A 536 -12.10 2.88 -13.60
N ALA A 537 -11.42 3.32 -14.64
CA ALA A 537 -10.06 3.80 -14.60
C ALA A 537 -10.05 5.32 -14.54
N TYR A 538 -9.13 5.88 -13.76
CA TYR A 538 -8.80 7.29 -13.73
C TYR A 538 -7.56 7.49 -14.60
N VAL A 539 -7.73 8.20 -15.72
CA VAL A 539 -6.71 8.36 -16.76
C VAL A 539 -6.17 9.78 -16.72
N ALA A 540 -4.84 9.91 -16.66
CA ALA A 540 -4.17 11.20 -16.65
C ALA A 540 -4.44 11.99 -17.94
N LEU A 541 -4.89 13.24 -17.81
CA LEU A 541 -5.14 14.17 -18.92
C LEU A 541 -3.86 14.85 -19.41
N ARG A 542 -2.84 14.90 -18.55
CA ARG A 542 -1.52 15.49 -18.77
C ARG A 542 -0.49 14.69 -17.94
N PRO A 543 0.82 14.93 -18.09
CA PRO A 543 1.78 14.41 -17.13
C PRO A 543 1.44 14.89 -15.71
N ILE A 544 1.57 14.00 -14.72
CA ILE A 544 1.33 14.26 -13.30
C ILE A 544 2.62 13.90 -12.55
N ALA A 545 3.19 14.85 -11.81
CA ALA A 545 4.40 14.65 -11.02
C ALA A 545 4.09 14.05 -9.63
N PRO A 546 5.08 13.40 -8.98
CA PRO A 546 4.96 13.00 -7.59
C PRO A 546 4.57 14.17 -6.69
N GLY A 547 3.62 13.95 -5.79
CA GLY A 547 3.07 14.95 -4.86
C GLY A 547 1.96 15.83 -5.44
N GLU A 548 1.60 15.71 -6.72
CA GLU A 548 0.41 16.38 -7.25
C GLU A 548 -0.88 15.69 -6.78
N GLU A 549 -1.89 16.49 -6.41
CA GLU A 549 -3.24 16.00 -6.13
C GLU A 549 -3.95 15.60 -7.43
N LEU A 550 -4.66 14.49 -7.39
CA LEU A 550 -5.49 14.02 -8.48
C LEU A 550 -6.85 14.73 -8.43
N LEU A 551 -7.19 15.38 -9.53
CA LEU A 551 -8.33 16.28 -9.65
C LEU A 551 -9.19 15.89 -10.86
N LEU A 552 -10.49 15.72 -10.61
CA LEU A 552 -11.49 15.33 -11.59
C LEU A 552 -12.50 16.46 -11.82
N ASP A 553 -12.93 16.66 -13.07
CA ASP A 553 -14.07 17.54 -13.35
C ASP A 553 -15.38 16.82 -13.03
N TYR A 554 -16.10 17.29 -12.02
CA TYR A 554 -17.38 16.76 -11.57
C TYR A 554 -18.57 17.30 -12.40
N GLY A 555 -18.30 18.18 -13.36
CA GLY A 555 -19.25 18.77 -14.28
C GLY A 555 -19.86 20.08 -13.80
N ALA A 556 -20.38 20.85 -14.76
CA ALA A 556 -20.91 22.20 -14.52
C ALA A 556 -22.10 22.24 -13.55
N ALA A 557 -22.94 21.20 -13.52
CA ALA A 557 -24.07 21.11 -12.60
C ALA A 557 -23.59 21.02 -11.14
N TRP A 558 -22.58 20.18 -10.87
CA TRP A 558 -21.97 20.07 -9.55
C TRP A 558 -21.31 21.39 -9.13
N GLN A 559 -20.54 22.02 -10.03
CA GLN A 559 -19.87 23.30 -9.75
C GLN A 559 -20.86 24.42 -9.42
N ALA A 560 -22.00 24.47 -10.12
CA ALA A 560 -23.08 25.41 -9.82
C ALA A 560 -23.67 25.16 -8.42
N ALA A 561 -23.97 23.91 -8.09
CA ALA A 561 -24.49 23.53 -6.77
C ALA A 561 -23.49 23.85 -5.63
N TRP A 562 -22.19 23.63 -5.85
CA TRP A 562 -21.16 23.96 -4.86
C TRP A 562 -21.04 25.47 -4.64
N THR A 563 -21.13 26.25 -5.71
CA THR A 563 -21.12 27.72 -5.63
C THR A 563 -22.32 28.23 -4.83
N GLU A 564 -23.50 27.67 -5.04
CA GLU A 564 -24.68 28.00 -4.25
C GLU A 564 -24.52 27.61 -2.77
N PHE A 565 -24.02 26.40 -2.52
CA PHE A 565 -23.77 25.90 -1.17
C PHE A 565 -22.79 26.77 -0.39
N THR A 566 -21.64 27.10 -0.98
CA THR A 566 -20.63 27.95 -0.33
C THR A 566 -21.16 29.34 -0.02
N ALA A 567 -21.97 29.93 -0.91
CA ALA A 567 -22.66 31.19 -0.65
C ALA A 567 -23.64 31.09 0.54
N ARG A 568 -24.47 30.03 0.57
CA ARG A 568 -25.40 29.76 1.68
C ARG A 568 -24.66 29.53 3.00
N LYS A 569 -23.55 28.79 2.98
CA LYS A 569 -22.73 28.51 4.15
C LYS A 569 -22.06 29.76 4.69
N ALA A 570 -21.56 30.64 3.81
CA ALA A 570 -21.01 31.94 4.21
C ALA A 570 -22.06 32.84 4.87
N GLN A 571 -23.28 32.89 4.31
CA GLN A 571 -24.40 33.62 4.92
C GLN A 571 -24.76 33.04 6.29
N TRP A 572 -24.85 31.71 6.41
CA TRP A 572 -25.11 31.06 7.69
C TRP A 572 -24.03 31.40 8.71
N ASN A 573 -22.75 31.32 8.36
CA ASN A 573 -21.62 31.68 9.24
C ASN A 573 -21.68 33.14 9.69
N ALA A 574 -22.11 34.07 8.82
CA ALA A 574 -22.23 35.49 9.17
C ALA A 574 -23.34 35.71 10.21
N VAL A 575 -24.52 35.09 10.02
CA VAL A 575 -25.61 35.13 11.02
C VAL A 575 -25.14 34.54 12.34
N GLN A 576 -24.43 33.41 12.26
CA GLN A 576 -23.87 32.69 13.41
C GLN A 576 -22.92 33.57 14.25
N ALA A 577 -22.08 34.36 13.58
CA ALA A 577 -21.15 35.28 14.22
C ALA A 577 -21.83 36.51 14.83
N GLU A 578 -22.93 37.00 14.23
CA GLU A 578 -23.66 38.20 14.68
C GLU A 578 -24.61 37.94 15.85
N SER A 579 -25.41 36.86 15.78
CA SER A 579 -26.46 36.60 16.77
C SER A 579 -25.98 35.76 17.95
N GLY A 580 -24.95 34.92 17.75
CA GLY A 580 -24.61 33.83 18.67
C GLY A 580 -25.75 32.81 18.85
N ASP A 581 -26.85 32.95 18.11
CA ASP A 581 -28.05 32.13 18.18
C ASP A 581 -28.22 31.42 16.83
N ALA A 582 -27.80 30.17 16.85
CA ALA A 582 -27.67 29.28 15.71
C ALA A 582 -28.98 28.59 15.32
N THR A 583 -30.16 29.18 15.47
CA THR A 583 -31.41 28.42 15.33
C THR A 583 -31.66 27.87 13.91
N GLY A 584 -30.89 28.30 12.91
CA GLY A 584 -30.97 27.81 11.54
C GLY A 584 -30.17 26.54 11.31
N GLU A 585 -30.77 25.58 10.60
CA GLU A 585 -30.11 24.35 10.16
C GLU A 585 -28.85 24.68 9.35
N VAL A 586 -27.75 23.98 9.67
CA VAL A 586 -26.48 24.12 8.95
C VAL A 586 -26.72 23.72 7.49
N PRO A 587 -26.41 24.57 6.49
CA PRO A 587 -26.49 24.17 5.11
C PRO A 587 -25.67 22.90 4.87
N ALA A 588 -26.27 21.88 4.27
CA ALA A 588 -25.61 20.65 3.84
C ALA A 588 -25.41 20.67 2.31
N PHE A 589 -24.30 20.12 1.84
CA PHE A 589 -24.05 19.90 0.41
C PHE A 589 -24.37 18.47 0.04
N ARG A 590 -25.26 18.29 -0.94
CA ARG A 590 -25.71 16.99 -1.44
C ARG A 590 -25.89 17.06 -2.95
N HIS A 591 -24.93 16.52 -3.70
CA HIS A 591 -24.99 16.56 -5.15
C HIS A 591 -24.19 15.39 -5.75
N TYR A 592 -24.76 14.76 -6.78
CA TYR A 592 -24.06 13.73 -7.55
C TYR A 592 -22.90 14.31 -8.35
N ILE A 593 -21.85 13.52 -8.52
CA ILE A 593 -20.84 13.78 -9.53
C ILE A 593 -21.48 13.52 -10.91
N THR A 594 -21.30 14.44 -11.86
CA THR A 594 -21.87 14.27 -13.20
C THR A 594 -21.07 13.22 -13.95
N VAL A 595 -21.75 12.25 -14.56
CA VAL A 595 -21.07 11.29 -15.45
C VAL A 595 -20.60 12.02 -16.71
N PRO A 596 -19.37 11.76 -17.21
CA PRO A 596 -18.94 12.26 -18.50
C PRO A 596 -19.86 11.80 -19.63
N GLU A 597 -20.00 12.65 -20.65
CA GLU A 597 -20.78 12.32 -21.84
C GLU A 597 -20.27 11.01 -22.47
N GLY A 598 -21.19 10.11 -22.80
CA GLY A 598 -20.89 8.81 -23.40
C GLY A 598 -20.45 7.71 -22.43
N LEU A 599 -20.21 8.00 -21.14
CA LEU A 599 -19.88 6.96 -20.17
C LEU A 599 -21.06 6.01 -19.94
N TYR A 600 -22.26 6.55 -19.72
CA TYR A 600 -23.48 5.74 -19.63
C TYR A 600 -23.98 5.34 -21.02
N PRO A 601 -24.14 4.03 -21.31
CA PRO A 601 -24.89 3.57 -22.47
C PRO A 601 -26.29 4.16 -22.53
N GLU A 602 -26.77 4.45 -23.74
CA GLU A 602 -28.07 5.10 -23.96
C GLU A 602 -29.25 4.31 -23.38
N HIS A 603 -29.19 2.98 -23.32
CA HIS A 603 -30.29 2.18 -22.73
C HIS A 603 -30.32 2.21 -21.19
N TRP A 604 -29.31 2.77 -20.52
CA TRP A 604 -29.35 3.05 -19.07
C TRP A 604 -30.00 4.39 -18.76
N LYS A 605 -29.92 5.33 -19.70
CA LYS A 605 -30.70 6.56 -19.66
C LYS A 605 -32.11 6.15 -20.05
N ARG A 606 -33.12 6.62 -19.32
CA ARG A 606 -34.51 6.21 -19.56
C ARG A 606 -34.82 6.36 -21.06
N ALA A 607 -35.09 5.24 -21.73
CA ALA A 607 -35.91 5.27 -22.93
C ALA A 607 -37.21 5.98 -22.53
N GLU A 608 -37.60 7.01 -23.28
CA GLU A 608 -38.78 7.85 -23.07
C GLU A 608 -39.83 7.17 -22.20
N VAL A 609 -40.17 7.80 -21.07
CA VAL A 609 -41.33 7.44 -20.24
C VAL A 609 -42.57 7.46 -21.13
N THR A 610 -42.86 6.33 -21.78
CA THR A 610 -44.02 6.14 -22.65
C THR A 610 -45.18 5.50 -21.90
N SER A 611 -45.07 5.26 -20.60
CA SER A 611 -46.19 4.81 -19.80
C SER A 611 -46.24 5.54 -18.46
N CYS A 612 -47.34 6.26 -18.26
CA CYS A 612 -47.79 6.74 -16.95
C CYS A 612 -47.82 5.57 -15.95
N ASP A 613 -47.04 5.63 -14.86
CA ASP A 613 -47.00 4.55 -13.85
C ASP A 613 -48.22 4.55 -12.93
N MET A 614 -49.05 5.60 -13.00
CA MET A 614 -50.30 5.72 -12.28
C MET A 614 -51.38 6.16 -13.25
N PHE A 615 -52.34 5.27 -13.50
CA PHE A 615 -53.55 5.61 -14.24
C PHE A 615 -54.63 6.03 -13.25
N MET A 616 -55.17 7.23 -13.44
CA MET A 616 -56.41 7.63 -12.80
C MET A 616 -57.57 7.02 -13.58
N LEU A 617 -58.07 5.88 -13.13
CA LEU A 617 -59.19 5.19 -13.76
C LEU A 617 -60.49 5.50 -12.99
N PRO A 618 -61.64 5.64 -13.67
CA PRO A 618 -62.93 5.64 -13.01
C PRO A 618 -63.08 4.35 -12.19
N SER A 619 -63.44 4.48 -10.91
CA SER A 619 -63.65 3.31 -10.06
C SER A 619 -64.77 2.44 -10.64
N THR A 620 -64.58 1.12 -10.61
CA THR A 620 -65.63 0.15 -10.98
C THR A 620 -66.69 0.00 -9.88
N ILE A 621 -66.50 0.63 -8.72
CA ILE A 621 -67.45 0.65 -7.61
C ILE A 621 -68.40 1.84 -7.79
N PRO A 622 -69.73 1.62 -7.93
CA PRO A 622 -70.71 2.71 -8.07
C PRO A 622 -70.64 3.68 -6.88
N GLY A 623 -70.35 4.96 -7.16
CA GLY A 623 -70.27 6.04 -6.17
C GLY A 623 -68.86 6.40 -5.66
N ALA A 624 -67.82 5.65 -6.03
CA ALA A 624 -66.47 5.79 -5.47
C ALA A 624 -65.46 6.50 -6.40
N GLY A 625 -65.74 7.73 -6.88
CA GLY A 625 -64.73 8.61 -7.50
C GLY A 625 -63.76 8.00 -8.55
N ARG A 626 -62.54 8.54 -8.65
CA ARG A 626 -61.44 8.02 -9.48
C ARG A 626 -60.43 7.32 -8.58
N GLY A 627 -60.03 6.09 -8.95
CA GLY A 627 -58.98 5.33 -8.28
C GLY A 627 -57.64 5.51 -8.98
N ILE A 628 -56.54 5.50 -8.22
CA ILE A 628 -55.19 5.44 -8.76
C ILE A 628 -54.81 3.96 -8.88
N VAL A 629 -54.50 3.52 -10.10
CA VAL A 629 -54.05 2.14 -10.37
C VAL A 629 -52.61 2.20 -10.84
N ALA A 630 -51.76 1.44 -10.16
CA ALA A 630 -50.37 1.23 -10.57
C ALA A 630 -50.34 0.52 -11.93
N GLY A 631 -49.61 1.10 -12.89
CA GLY A 631 -49.40 0.51 -14.22
C GLY A 631 -48.36 -0.62 -14.24
N ARG A 632 -47.80 -0.98 -13.08
CA ARG A 632 -46.80 -2.05 -12.92
C ARG A 632 -47.15 -2.89 -11.69
N ASP A 633 -46.82 -4.18 -11.75
CA ASP A 633 -46.86 -5.06 -10.57
C ASP A 633 -45.84 -4.55 -9.55
N PHE A 634 -46.33 -3.93 -8.48
CA PHE A 634 -45.52 -3.73 -7.28
C PHE A 634 -45.50 -5.07 -6.53
N PRO A 635 -44.32 -5.65 -6.23
CA PRO A 635 -44.28 -6.77 -5.29
C PRO A 635 -44.92 -6.29 -3.99
N ALA A 636 -45.91 -7.05 -3.52
CA ALA A 636 -46.66 -6.70 -2.32
C ALA A 636 -45.68 -6.40 -1.17
N PRO A 637 -45.82 -5.27 -0.45
CA PRO A 637 -45.13 -5.13 0.82
C PRO A 637 -45.72 -6.17 1.76
N GLU A 638 -44.88 -7.05 2.31
CA GLU A 638 -45.32 -8.02 3.33
C GLU A 638 -45.78 -7.36 4.64
N TYR A 639 -45.73 -6.02 4.75
CA TYR A 639 -46.34 -5.28 5.86
C TYR A 639 -46.88 -3.93 5.39
N VAL A 640 -48.22 -3.80 5.40
CA VAL A 640 -48.96 -2.55 5.61
C VAL A 640 -49.89 -2.77 6.80
#